data_AF-A0A564YJY9-F1
#
_entry.id   AF-A0A564YJY9-F1
#
_cell.length_a   1.000
_cell.length_b   1.000
_cell.length_c   1.000
_cell.angle_alpha   90.00
_cell.angle_beta   90.00
_cell.angle_gamma   90.00
#
_symmetry.space_group_name_H-M   'P 1'
#
loop_
_entity.id
_entity.type
_entity.pdbx_description
1 polymer ?
#
loop_
_entity_poly.entity_id
_entity_poly.type
_entity_poly.pdbx_seq_one_letter_code
_entity_poly.pdbx_strand_id
1 'polypeptide(L)'
;MHVFSIQTSLDTFCSLLSIHELEGSSLEIRNVGSLYLPFLSIACDQVSTMYGSWYHNLEKQEQESREIEKVVALLESQKNGNASGGAMKRSGWILASISAKERVKRMGRRGSVTPAPTEQQSSFTIPQGYSTSKRASKAWIYGLIPPASFLISNETSCPFSENIRKLILVEVLWILQNTQQDILKCWLANAGIQVIRGIVALLVMALGHFEYSGETDISKESTIESDISNTGFYQTKRLDSFESSNTKLAKQRERTKLLNLYVTSIVGRTLDLIADVYCNPSLNKENKEKAEENASVSRLIGSVARAYIFGLSMPQCKKTFRLLCCGVSNLLSKFPTYFLDEAAAVTTFSLYRVLLSHSLSPLIKIREISNAALFFIFQWNHKIRGHLYHTNSYMVLALHTHLAPKDLSPEPFSSPSWLLRRLDIIDDCLSEYSESLNAPISWVRLFTILIQDRRLPQASFDEDPLIPPPSTSINNRLLMARAHLPICFDVLKKYAANHSNVSQDAKRQKQINAIRFALDYINQHAPDTGLRGQISATVYDSQTITDCLIKLDELQRNSSGSQTVEKEHQHCIIEILVELASACRLVPELRQYWLLRLTEVHLLFKQPAEAAQTLLHILAIDVEQIVSRKSVSLPINLSEGVDAMARQLSIPNVLEESALEHAVGLPVPFTMSDEQSQRKMTTGTVAKRFSELVEKIAKCFHLAEQIELIPPVCEWIMPMLYAVGEQDSLNKINRLLGESYGESTHSHRLFGAYFRVGFYGSLFGDQDRKEYIYKEAPLTKLSEITARLQEYYSNQLGGKPVEIIKDSKPVVAENLCDTTAYLQITYVEPYLEEFEIRKRKSETERNYGIQRFVMVTPFTQKGSAHGNISEQYKRKVILRVPRTFPYLSTRLPVISRKEVILSPIEVALEDVAKRNQQLSVAINADPPDAKFLQMVIQGCVSTTVNQGPLGVANSFLNKRDSPLSSDIKKVSDGSTDISEDNQNELRLCLKEFLKISQEAVRLSRQLISQDQEEYQRELERNFVQIKLQMESLLKPPVSFN
;
A
#
# COMPACT_ATOMS: atom_id res chain seq x y z
N MET A 1 30.70 51.19 10.02
CA MET A 1 29.86 51.30 11.23
C MET A 1 29.34 52.73 11.36
N HIS A 2 28.10 52.84 11.82
CA HIS A 2 27.30 54.01 12.21
C HIS A 2 26.56 54.83 11.13
N VAL A 3 25.25 54.94 11.39
CA VAL A 3 24.18 55.73 10.73
C VAL A 3 23.48 55.06 9.55
N PHE A 4 22.67 54.03 9.84
CA PHE A 4 21.39 53.80 9.15
C PHE A 4 20.39 53.21 10.16
N SER A 5 19.85 54.07 11.02
CA SER A 5 18.59 53.82 11.70
C SER A 5 17.47 54.07 10.69
N ILE A 6 17.10 53.07 9.90
CA ILE A 6 15.94 53.18 9.02
C ILE A 6 15.12 51.91 9.14
N GLN A 7 13.83 52.12 9.39
CA GLN A 7 12.75 51.21 9.06
C GLN A 7 12.84 50.94 7.55
N THR A 8 13.73 50.01 7.14
CA THR A 8 14.11 49.82 5.73
C THR A 8 12.90 49.40 4.93
N SER A 9 12.41 50.32 4.09
CA SER A 9 11.32 50.04 3.17
C SER A 9 11.82 49.12 2.05
N LEU A 10 10.90 48.41 1.40
CA LEU A 10 11.18 47.60 0.20
C LEU A 10 11.95 48.42 -0.86
N ASP A 11 11.73 49.74 -0.90
CA ASP A 11 12.37 50.67 -1.82
C ASP A 11 13.88 50.79 -1.56
N THR A 12 14.33 50.74 -0.30
CA THR A 12 15.77 50.77 0.04
C THR A 12 16.49 49.50 -0.42
N PHE A 13 15.82 48.33 -0.36
CA PHE A 13 16.40 47.07 -0.83
C PHE A 13 16.46 46.99 -2.35
N CYS A 14 15.41 47.46 -3.05
CA CYS A 14 15.41 47.51 -4.51
C CYS A 14 16.44 48.51 -5.07
N SER A 15 16.67 49.63 -4.38
CA SER A 15 17.69 50.61 -4.78
C SER A 15 19.12 50.09 -4.54
N LEU A 16 19.37 49.45 -3.39
CA LEU A 16 20.69 48.87 -3.08
C LEU A 16 21.09 47.75 -4.06
N LEU A 17 20.12 46.94 -4.50
CA LEU A 17 20.34 45.88 -5.50
C LEU A 17 20.37 46.38 -6.96
N SER A 18 20.25 47.70 -7.18
CA SER A 18 20.25 48.35 -8.51
C SER A 18 19.18 47.82 -9.47
N ILE A 19 17.99 47.47 -8.96
CA ILE A 19 16.91 46.83 -9.75
C ILE A 19 16.34 47.76 -10.85
N HIS A 20 16.54 49.08 -10.74
CA HIS A 20 16.01 50.07 -11.68
C HIS A 20 16.90 50.40 -12.89
N GLU A 21 18.15 49.93 -12.93
CA GLU A 21 19.12 50.26 -13.99
C GLU A 21 19.75 49.00 -14.58
N LEU A 22 18.98 48.25 -15.37
CA LEU A 22 19.46 47.04 -16.04
C LEU A 22 19.36 47.19 -17.56
N GLU A 23 20.21 48.06 -18.10
CA GLU A 23 20.73 47.98 -19.47
C GLU A 23 22.06 48.75 -19.51
N GLY A 24 23.13 48.09 -19.03
CA GLY A 24 24.51 48.59 -19.11
C GLY A 24 25.15 48.99 -17.78
N SER A 25 25.45 48.02 -16.90
CA SER A 25 26.46 48.28 -15.87
C SER A 25 27.83 48.41 -16.54
N SER A 26 28.47 49.57 -16.38
CA SER A 26 29.81 49.82 -16.91
C SER A 26 30.80 48.76 -16.42
N LEU A 27 31.81 48.44 -17.22
CA LEU A 27 32.90 47.51 -16.86
C LEU A 27 33.55 47.90 -15.49
N GLU A 28 33.46 49.17 -15.14
CA GLU A 28 33.96 49.77 -13.89
C GLU A 28 33.23 49.27 -12.64
N ILE A 29 31.89 49.18 -12.65
CA ILE A 29 31.11 48.69 -11.49
C ILE A 29 31.44 47.21 -11.22
N ARG A 30 31.71 46.43 -12.27
CA ARG A 30 32.06 45.01 -12.13
C ARG A 30 33.45 44.77 -11.51
N ASN A 31 34.37 45.73 -11.67
CA ASN A 31 35.69 45.68 -11.06
C ASN A 31 35.64 46.03 -9.57
N VAL A 32 34.68 46.85 -9.15
CA VAL A 32 34.48 47.23 -7.74
C VAL A 32 33.99 46.04 -6.90
N GLY A 33 33.11 45.19 -7.43
CA GLY A 33 32.62 44.00 -6.71
C GLY A 33 33.73 43.03 -6.27
N SER A 34 34.79 42.89 -7.08
CA SER A 34 35.96 42.06 -6.78
C SER A 34 36.75 42.53 -5.55
N LEU A 35 36.71 43.83 -5.20
CA LEU A 35 37.38 44.38 -4.01
C LEU A 35 36.71 43.95 -2.70
N TYR A 36 35.44 43.54 -2.77
CA TYR A 36 34.66 43.13 -1.60
C TYR A 36 34.61 41.61 -1.40
N LEU A 37 35.37 40.81 -2.17
CA LEU A 37 35.48 39.36 -1.94
C LEU A 37 35.91 38.98 -0.50
N PRO A 38 36.81 39.72 0.19
CA PRO A 38 37.13 39.44 1.60
C PRO A 38 35.91 39.54 2.54
N PHE A 39 34.92 40.37 2.20
CA PHE A 39 33.68 40.46 2.96
C PHE A 39 32.86 39.17 2.90
N LEU A 40 32.92 38.42 1.79
CA LEU A 40 32.28 37.10 1.69
C LEU A 40 32.87 36.12 2.70
N SER A 41 34.21 36.09 2.85
CA SER A 41 34.87 35.26 3.86
C SER A 41 34.43 35.64 5.28
N ILE A 42 34.39 36.94 5.58
CA ILE A 42 33.94 37.45 6.89
C ILE A 42 32.46 37.10 7.16
N ALA A 43 31.60 37.20 6.15
CA ALA A 43 30.20 36.81 6.27
C ALA A 43 30.05 35.29 6.49
N CYS A 44 30.91 34.48 5.87
CA CYS A 44 30.96 33.03 6.10
C CYS A 44 31.44 32.67 7.51
N ASP A 45 32.38 33.42 8.10
CA ASP A 45 32.82 33.17 9.49
C ASP A 45 31.69 33.41 10.51
N GLN A 46 30.78 34.33 10.21
CA GLN A 46 29.61 34.65 11.05
C GLN A 46 28.36 33.84 10.70
N VAL A 47 28.41 32.99 9.66
CA VAL A 47 27.22 32.29 9.17
C VAL A 47 26.68 31.29 10.20
N SER A 48 27.55 30.65 10.98
CA SER A 48 27.16 29.63 11.96
C SER A 48 26.16 30.18 13.00
N THR A 49 26.45 31.36 13.54
CA THR A 49 25.61 32.05 14.54
C THR A 49 24.36 32.65 13.91
N MET A 50 24.48 33.24 12.71
CA MET A 50 23.36 33.81 11.95
C MET A 50 22.35 32.73 11.54
N TYR A 51 22.87 31.61 11.01
CA TYR A 51 22.13 30.46 10.53
C TYR A 51 21.46 29.71 11.70
N GLY A 52 22.17 29.47 12.80
CA GLY A 52 21.61 28.85 14.01
C GLY A 52 20.47 29.66 14.62
N SER A 53 20.63 30.99 14.73
CA SER A 53 19.54 31.86 15.21
C SER A 53 18.35 31.92 14.26
N TRP A 54 18.60 31.96 12.95
CA TRP A 54 17.53 31.92 11.94
C TRP A 54 16.76 30.60 12.00
N TYR A 55 17.46 29.48 12.07
CA TYR A 55 16.89 28.14 12.18
C TYR A 55 16.05 27.97 13.46
N HIS A 56 16.56 28.40 14.62
CA HIS A 56 15.82 28.33 15.87
C HIS A 56 14.53 29.20 15.87
N ASN A 57 14.58 30.38 15.22
CA ASN A 57 13.38 31.19 15.02
C ASN A 57 12.35 30.50 14.12
N LEU A 58 12.80 29.75 13.10
CA LEU A 58 11.90 28.96 12.24
C LEU A 58 11.24 27.82 13.01
N GLU A 59 12.01 27.08 13.83
CA GLU A 59 11.48 26.03 14.70
C GLU A 59 10.46 26.59 15.69
N LYS A 60 10.74 27.76 16.28
CA LYS A 60 9.83 28.44 17.19
C LYS A 60 8.54 28.88 16.50
N GLN A 61 8.60 29.51 15.33
CA GLN A 61 7.42 29.89 14.53
C GLN A 61 6.58 28.67 14.15
N GLU A 62 7.24 27.54 13.88
CA GLU A 62 6.53 26.30 13.59
C GLU A 62 5.85 25.71 14.83
N GLN A 63 6.53 25.71 15.98
CA GLN A 63 5.92 25.28 17.23
C GLN A 63 4.70 26.13 17.58
N GLU A 64 4.81 27.45 17.42
CA GLU A 64 3.67 28.37 17.57
C GLU A 64 2.55 28.05 16.58
N SER A 65 2.87 27.76 15.31
CA SER A 65 1.88 27.38 14.30
C SER A 65 1.19 26.05 14.62
N ARG A 66 1.91 25.06 15.16
CA ARG A 66 1.35 23.78 15.60
C ARG A 66 0.41 23.94 16.78
N GLU A 67 0.77 24.78 17.74
CA GLU A 67 -0.10 25.10 18.87
C GLU A 67 -1.37 25.85 18.41
N ILE A 68 -1.24 26.77 17.43
CA ILE A 68 -2.39 27.43 16.80
C ILE A 68 -3.28 26.39 16.07
N GLU A 69 -2.70 25.47 15.30
CA GLU A 69 -3.47 24.40 14.63
C GLU A 69 -4.22 23.51 15.63
N LYS A 70 -3.58 23.13 16.75
CA LYS A 70 -4.24 22.38 17.83
C LYS A 70 -5.43 23.15 18.41
N VAL A 71 -5.24 24.44 18.67
CA VAL A 71 -6.30 25.31 19.19
C VAL A 71 -7.44 25.48 18.17
N VAL A 72 -7.13 25.64 16.89
CA VAL A 72 -8.13 25.74 15.81
C VAL A 72 -8.91 24.43 15.65
N ALA A 73 -8.24 23.27 15.70
CA ALA A 73 -8.90 21.97 15.66
C ALA A 73 -9.84 21.76 16.86
N LEU A 74 -9.42 22.18 18.06
CA LEU A 74 -10.27 22.17 19.26
C LEU A 74 -11.50 23.09 19.09
N LEU A 75 -11.33 24.28 18.53
CA LEU A 75 -12.41 25.24 18.26
C LEU A 75 -13.38 24.73 17.16
N GLU A 76 -12.89 24.09 16.11
CA GLU A 76 -13.71 23.45 15.07
C GLU A 76 -14.52 22.28 15.64
N SER A 77 -13.94 21.47 16.54
CA SER A 77 -14.67 20.39 17.22
C SER A 77 -15.83 20.91 18.08
N GLN A 78 -15.66 22.05 18.75
CA GLN A 78 -16.73 22.69 19.52
C GLN A 78 -17.84 23.28 18.65
N LYS A 79 -17.51 23.69 17.41
CA LYS A 79 -18.49 24.26 16.49
C LYS A 79 -19.42 23.18 15.92
N ASN A 80 -18.91 21.97 15.69
CA ASN A 80 -19.70 20.82 15.25
C ASN A 80 -20.57 20.20 16.36
N GLY A 81 -20.20 20.38 17.63
CA GLY A 81 -21.01 19.94 18.78
C GLY A 81 -22.23 20.83 19.10
N ASN A 82 -22.28 22.06 18.57
CA ASN A 82 -23.33 23.05 18.88
C ASN A 82 -24.51 23.06 17.89
N ALA A 83 -24.66 22.04 17.04
CA ALA A 83 -25.80 21.91 16.14
C ALA A 83 -27.09 21.42 16.86
N SER A 84 -27.00 20.94 18.10
CA SER A 84 -28.16 20.66 18.97
C SER A 84 -28.30 21.77 20.02
N GLY A 85 -29.38 22.54 19.96
CA GLY A 85 -29.58 23.78 20.70
C GLY A 85 -29.39 23.67 22.22
N GLY A 86 -28.63 24.63 22.77
CA GLY A 86 -28.48 24.83 24.22
C GLY A 86 -27.71 26.11 24.52
N ALA A 87 -28.26 26.96 25.37
CA ALA A 87 -27.82 28.34 25.61
C ALA A 87 -26.43 28.48 26.26
N MET A 88 -25.80 29.61 25.91
CA MET A 88 -24.46 30.09 26.24
C MET A 88 -24.15 30.16 27.75
N LYS A 89 -23.23 29.32 28.26
CA LYS A 89 -22.36 29.60 29.42
C LYS A 89 -21.06 28.78 29.33
N ARG A 90 -19.91 29.45 29.16
CA ARG A 90 -18.58 29.14 29.78
C ARG A 90 -17.42 29.74 28.95
N SER A 91 -17.11 31.02 29.19
CA SER A 91 -15.87 31.68 28.76
C SER A 91 -14.73 31.60 29.80
N GLY A 92 -14.79 30.63 30.73
CA GLY A 92 -13.86 30.52 31.86
C GLY A 92 -12.66 29.59 31.65
N TRP A 93 -12.75 28.59 30.76
CA TRP A 93 -11.73 27.54 30.65
C TRP A 93 -10.52 27.91 29.78
N ILE A 94 -10.69 28.83 28.83
CA ILE A 94 -9.60 29.26 27.92
C ILE A 94 -8.56 30.13 28.64
N LEU A 95 -8.90 30.75 29.78
CA LEU A 95 -7.96 31.56 30.57
C LEU A 95 -7.13 30.73 31.56
N ALA A 96 -7.55 29.49 31.86
CA ALA A 96 -6.84 28.59 32.78
C ALA A 96 -5.65 27.88 32.11
N SER A 97 -5.68 27.68 30.78
CA SER A 97 -4.62 27.05 30.00
C SER A 97 -3.50 28.00 29.57
N ILE A 98 -3.57 29.27 29.95
CA ILE A 98 -2.59 30.31 29.58
C ILE A 98 -1.68 30.59 30.78
N SER A 99 -0.36 30.49 30.55
CA SER A 99 0.69 30.81 31.53
C SER A 99 0.52 32.22 32.11
N ALA A 100 0.79 32.37 33.43
CA ALA A 100 0.64 33.64 34.16
C ALA A 100 1.37 34.83 33.48
N LYS A 101 2.46 34.55 32.76
CA LYS A 101 3.28 35.54 32.04
C LYS A 101 2.56 36.14 30.82
N GLU A 102 1.73 35.37 30.11
CA GLU A 102 0.89 35.84 29.01
C GLU A 102 -0.29 36.70 29.52
N ARG A 103 -0.80 36.34 30.71
CA ARG A 103 -1.98 36.95 31.35
C ARG A 103 -1.72 38.41 31.73
N VAL A 104 -0.52 38.69 32.25
CA VAL A 104 -0.06 40.05 32.62
C VAL A 104 0.21 40.92 31.38
N LYS A 105 0.71 40.32 30.29
CA LYS A 105 1.03 41.04 29.05
C LYS A 105 -0.23 41.52 28.30
N ARG A 106 -1.35 40.82 28.44
CA ARG A 106 -2.65 41.23 27.84
C ARG A 106 -3.46 42.21 28.71
N MET A 107 -3.24 42.25 30.03
CA MET A 107 -3.96 43.21 30.91
C MET A 107 -3.40 44.64 30.90
N GLY A 108 -2.23 44.87 30.29
CA GLY A 108 -1.50 46.15 30.34
C GLY A 108 -1.94 47.27 29.38
N ARG A 109 -3.12 47.20 28.75
CA ARG A 109 -3.67 48.34 27.98
C ARG A 109 -5.17 48.49 28.22
N ARG A 110 -5.53 49.22 29.28
CA ARG A 110 -6.85 49.87 29.41
C ARG A 110 -6.65 51.38 29.34
N GLY A 111 -6.99 51.97 28.21
CA GLY A 111 -7.35 53.39 28.11
C GLY A 111 -8.87 53.50 28.16
N SER A 112 -9.35 54.30 29.11
CA SER A 112 -10.75 54.66 29.43
C SER A 112 -11.59 55.11 28.23
N VAL A 113 -12.83 54.61 28.07
CA VAL A 113 -14.05 55.38 27.68
C VAL A 113 -15.33 54.65 28.17
N THR A 114 -16.29 55.42 28.70
CA THR A 114 -17.64 55.10 29.24
C THR A 114 -18.74 54.90 28.15
N PRO A 115 -19.96 54.42 28.50
CA PRO A 115 -20.86 53.68 27.58
C PRO A 115 -22.15 54.40 27.10
N ALA A 116 -22.81 53.78 26.09
CA ALA A 116 -24.24 53.82 25.66
C ALA A 116 -24.58 54.56 24.33
N PRO A 117 -25.72 54.28 23.64
CA PRO A 117 -26.39 52.99 23.39
C PRO A 117 -26.91 52.79 21.93
N THR A 118 -27.34 51.55 21.65
CA THR A 118 -28.34 51.09 20.66
C THR A 118 -28.12 51.22 19.14
N GLU A 119 -28.26 50.04 18.51
CA GLU A 119 -29.01 49.73 17.28
C GLU A 119 -28.27 49.22 16.03
N GLN A 120 -28.87 48.13 15.52
CA GLN A 120 -28.86 47.54 14.18
C GLN A 120 -27.83 46.44 13.86
N GLN A 121 -28.42 45.25 13.76
CA GLN A 121 -27.93 44.05 13.12
C GLN A 121 -27.42 44.35 11.70
N SER A 122 -26.21 43.91 11.39
CA SER A 122 -25.81 43.60 10.01
C SER A 122 -25.08 42.26 10.01
N SER A 123 -25.71 41.29 9.36
CA SER A 123 -25.20 39.97 9.03
C SER A 123 -23.84 40.05 8.34
N PHE A 124 -22.77 39.67 9.04
CA PHE A 124 -21.49 39.36 8.39
C PHE A 124 -21.56 37.95 7.81
N THR A 125 -22.02 37.88 6.56
CA THR A 125 -21.73 36.78 5.65
C THR A 125 -20.22 36.78 5.39
N ILE A 126 -19.50 35.82 5.97
CA ILE A 126 -18.09 35.57 5.61
C ILE A 126 -18.10 34.85 4.26
N PRO A 127 -17.46 35.37 3.20
CA PRO A 127 -17.40 34.69 1.91
C PRO A 127 -16.58 33.40 2.03
N GLN A 128 -17.14 32.29 1.55
CA GLN A 128 -16.42 31.04 1.30
C GLN A 128 -15.37 31.28 0.20
N GLY A 129 -14.16 31.64 0.60
CA GLY A 129 -12.98 31.63 -0.26
C GLY A 129 -12.28 30.27 -0.18
N TYR A 130 -12.09 29.61 -1.33
CA TYR A 130 -11.27 28.42 -1.48
C TYR A 130 -9.80 28.74 -1.13
N SER A 131 -9.46 28.65 0.16
CA SER A 131 -8.09 28.78 0.64
C SER A 131 -7.31 27.50 0.30
N THR A 132 -6.50 27.56 -0.75
CA THR A 132 -5.46 26.57 -0.98
C THR A 132 -4.47 26.61 0.18
N SER A 133 -4.26 25.45 0.80
CA SER A 133 -3.31 25.18 1.89
C SER A 133 -3.73 25.67 3.29
N LYS A 134 -4.47 24.81 4.02
CA LYS A 134 -4.15 24.56 5.45
C LYS A 134 -2.63 24.30 5.49
N ARG A 135 -1.83 25.25 6.00
CA ARG A 135 -0.34 25.20 5.94
C ARG A 135 0.13 23.85 6.47
N ALA A 136 0.60 22.98 5.57
CA ALA A 136 1.33 21.80 5.99
C ALA A 136 2.52 22.25 6.86
N SER A 137 2.78 21.55 7.96
CA SER A 137 3.95 21.80 8.80
C SER A 137 5.22 21.80 7.95
N LYS A 138 5.99 22.91 8.01
CA LYS A 138 7.24 23.11 7.25
C LYS A 138 8.44 22.36 7.87
N ALA A 139 8.27 21.61 8.97
CA ALA A 139 9.37 20.96 9.70
C ALA A 139 10.27 20.10 8.84
N TRP A 140 9.69 19.31 7.93
CA TRP A 140 10.49 18.45 7.09
C TRP A 140 11.37 19.25 6.11
N ILE A 141 10.92 20.44 5.69
CA ILE A 141 11.68 21.36 4.82
C ILE A 141 12.89 21.90 5.59
N TYR A 142 12.71 22.21 6.88
CA TYR A 142 13.79 22.67 7.75
C TYR A 142 14.76 21.54 8.11
N GLY A 143 14.27 20.31 8.30
CA GLY A 143 15.10 19.11 8.47
C GLY A 143 15.98 18.74 7.26
N LEU A 144 15.74 19.32 6.08
CA LEU A 144 16.64 19.17 4.93
C LEU A 144 17.94 19.96 5.09
N ILE A 145 17.88 21.06 5.82
CA ILE A 145 19.03 21.93 5.96
C ILE A 145 19.90 21.42 7.12
N PRO A 146 21.24 21.37 6.99
CA PRO A 146 22.09 20.78 8.03
C PRO A 146 21.85 21.46 9.39
N PRO A 147 21.72 20.70 10.50
CA PRO A 147 21.62 21.30 11.82
C PRO A 147 22.89 22.12 12.10
N ALA A 148 22.74 23.23 12.82
CA ALA A 148 23.83 24.18 13.12
C ALA A 148 25.06 23.52 13.79
N SER A 149 24.91 22.30 14.33
CA SER A 149 25.99 21.47 14.86
C SER A 149 27.08 21.10 13.83
N PHE A 150 26.78 21.13 12.52
CA PHE A 150 27.80 20.98 11.46
C PHE A 150 28.73 22.20 11.30
N LEU A 151 28.42 23.33 11.95
CA LEU A 151 29.16 24.59 11.82
C LEU A 151 29.94 25.00 13.08
N ILE A 152 30.15 24.09 14.06
CA ILE A 152 30.93 24.25 15.31
C ILE A 152 30.81 25.66 15.95
N SER A 153 29.94 25.80 16.96
CA SER A 153 30.26 26.21 18.34
C SER A 153 29.01 26.64 19.12
N ASN A 154 29.13 26.51 20.44
CA ASN A 154 28.13 26.61 21.51
C ASN A 154 27.05 27.68 21.35
N GLU A 155 25.88 27.34 21.91
CA GLU A 155 24.76 28.23 22.26
C GLU A 155 25.28 29.60 22.74
N THR A 156 25.38 30.55 21.83
CA THR A 156 25.64 31.95 22.12
C THR A 156 24.66 32.77 21.29
N SER A 157 23.93 33.67 21.94
CA SER A 157 22.93 34.52 21.29
C SER A 157 23.57 35.28 20.14
N CYS A 158 23.03 35.13 18.92
CA CYS A 158 23.50 35.86 17.74
C CYS A 158 23.50 37.38 18.04
N PRO A 159 24.65 38.08 17.89
CA PRO A 159 24.77 39.49 18.26
C PRO A 159 24.07 40.44 17.28
N PHE A 160 23.56 39.92 16.16
CA PHE A 160 22.97 40.72 15.08
C PHE A 160 21.45 40.78 15.17
N SER A 161 20.90 41.99 15.08
CA SER A 161 19.44 42.19 14.92
C SER A 161 18.97 41.67 13.55
N GLU A 162 17.66 41.39 13.41
CA GLU A 162 17.10 40.89 12.15
C GLU A 162 17.35 41.82 10.95
N ASN A 163 17.36 43.14 11.17
CA ASN A 163 17.66 44.13 10.14
C ASN A 163 19.13 44.07 9.70
N ILE A 164 20.06 43.87 10.63
CA ILE A 164 21.49 43.74 10.31
C ILE A 164 21.72 42.46 9.50
N ARG A 165 21.05 41.35 9.84
CA ARG A 165 21.12 40.10 9.05
C ARG A 165 20.61 40.29 7.61
N LYS A 166 19.50 41.01 7.42
CA LYS A 166 18.96 41.33 6.08
C LYS A 166 19.91 42.22 5.27
N LEU A 167 20.56 43.20 5.90
CA LEU A 167 21.56 44.04 5.26
C LEU A 167 22.80 43.22 4.83
N ILE A 168 23.33 42.36 5.70
CA ILE A 168 24.45 41.47 5.36
C ILE A 168 24.09 40.58 4.16
N LEU A 169 22.88 40.00 4.12
CA LEU A 169 22.44 39.18 2.99
C LEU A 169 22.34 39.99 1.68
N VAL A 170 21.91 41.24 1.75
CA VAL A 170 21.81 42.12 0.58
C VAL A 170 23.18 42.50 0.04
N GLU A 171 24.12 42.82 0.92
CA GLU A 171 25.52 43.08 0.56
C GLU A 171 26.16 41.84 -0.08
N VAL A 172 25.94 40.65 0.50
CA VAL A 172 26.42 39.38 -0.07
C VAL A 172 25.83 39.15 -1.48
N LEU A 173 24.52 39.35 -1.66
CA LEU A 173 23.88 39.22 -2.97
C LEU A 173 24.38 40.25 -3.98
N TRP A 174 24.66 41.48 -3.54
CA TRP A 174 25.22 42.53 -4.38
C TRP A 174 26.63 42.19 -4.85
N ILE A 175 27.50 41.69 -3.96
CA ILE A 175 28.86 41.24 -4.31
C ILE A 175 28.81 40.10 -5.32
N LEU A 176 27.97 39.09 -5.07
CA LEU A 176 27.85 37.92 -5.95
C LEU A 176 27.34 38.26 -7.35
N GLN A 177 26.47 39.28 -7.46
CA GLN A 177 25.93 39.73 -8.74
C GLN A 177 26.90 40.63 -9.53
N ASN A 178 27.62 41.51 -8.84
CA ASN A 178 28.46 42.53 -9.48
C ASN A 178 29.93 42.12 -9.62
N THR A 179 30.35 40.94 -9.15
CA THR A 179 31.70 40.43 -9.40
C THR A 179 31.79 39.77 -10.78
N GLN A 180 32.90 39.99 -11.51
CA GLN A 180 33.14 39.27 -12.77
C GLN A 180 33.14 37.74 -12.56
N GLN A 181 32.44 37.01 -13.44
CA GLN A 181 32.25 35.56 -13.29
C GLN A 181 33.58 34.79 -13.25
N ASP A 182 34.58 35.19 -14.03
CA ASP A 182 35.88 34.49 -14.07
C ASP A 182 36.68 34.69 -12.78
N ILE A 183 36.65 35.90 -12.22
CA ILE A 183 37.28 36.21 -10.92
C ILE A 183 36.56 35.45 -9.80
N LEU A 184 35.23 35.42 -9.81
CA LEU A 184 34.44 34.69 -8.83
C LEU A 184 34.69 33.17 -8.91
N LYS A 185 34.80 32.61 -10.13
CA LYS A 185 35.18 31.20 -10.35
C LYS A 185 36.56 30.89 -9.78
N CYS A 186 37.57 31.73 -10.07
CA CYS A 186 38.92 31.57 -9.53
C CYS A 186 38.95 31.67 -8.00
N TRP A 187 38.20 32.61 -7.42
CA TRP A 187 38.09 32.75 -5.97
C TRP A 187 37.41 31.53 -5.33
N LEU A 188 36.30 31.03 -5.90
CA LEU A 188 35.63 29.82 -5.43
C LEU A 188 36.50 28.57 -5.57
N ALA A 189 37.31 28.45 -6.62
CA ALA A 189 38.24 27.34 -6.81
C ALA A 189 39.36 27.32 -5.75
N ASN A 190 39.78 28.51 -5.29
CA ASN A 190 40.82 28.67 -4.26
C ASN A 190 40.25 28.76 -2.84
N ALA A 191 38.92 28.84 -2.68
CA ALA A 191 38.26 28.91 -1.38
C ALA A 191 38.14 27.51 -0.75
N GLY A 192 38.37 27.41 0.57
CA GLY A 192 38.17 26.16 1.28
C GLY A 192 36.70 25.70 1.27
N ILE A 193 36.46 24.38 1.26
CA ILE A 193 35.11 23.77 1.19
C ILE A 193 34.16 24.31 2.28
N GLN A 194 34.68 24.68 3.45
CA GLN A 194 33.88 25.26 4.54
C GLN A 194 33.35 26.65 4.22
N VAL A 195 34.15 27.50 3.55
CA VAL A 195 33.72 28.82 3.09
C VAL A 195 32.57 28.67 2.08
N ILE A 196 32.69 27.72 1.16
CA ILE A 196 31.66 27.47 0.15
C ILE A 196 30.36 26.94 0.77
N ARG A 197 30.46 26.05 1.77
CA ARG A 197 29.29 25.64 2.56
C ARG A 197 28.65 26.83 3.29
N GLY A 198 29.45 27.75 3.80
CA GLY A 198 28.99 29.01 4.37
C GLY A 198 28.25 29.89 3.37
N ILE A 199 28.76 30.00 2.13
CA ILE A 199 28.06 30.70 1.04
C ILE A 199 26.72 30.04 0.74
N VAL A 200 26.68 28.71 0.60
CA VAL A 200 25.43 27.98 0.35
C VAL A 200 24.42 28.23 1.48
N ALA A 201 24.86 28.23 2.74
CA ALA A 201 23.99 28.55 3.88
C ALA A 201 23.45 29.99 3.83
N LEU A 202 24.27 30.98 3.46
CA LEU A 202 23.83 32.37 3.25
C LEU A 202 22.81 32.48 2.10
N LEU A 203 23.01 31.74 1.01
CA LEU A 203 22.06 31.71 -0.12
C LEU A 203 20.72 31.07 0.29
N VAL A 204 20.73 30.02 1.11
CA VAL A 204 19.51 29.42 1.67
C VAL A 204 18.77 30.42 2.57
N MET A 205 19.50 31.15 3.44
CA MET A 205 18.91 32.21 4.24
C MET A 205 18.31 33.33 3.39
N ALA A 206 18.97 33.71 2.28
CA ALA A 206 18.45 34.70 1.34
C ALA A 206 17.13 34.24 0.70
N LEU A 207 17.04 32.97 0.25
CA LEU A 207 15.79 32.41 -0.28
C LEU A 207 14.65 32.43 0.74
N GLY A 208 14.95 32.21 2.02
CA GLY A 208 13.95 32.25 3.09
C GLY A 208 13.52 33.66 3.51
N HIS A 209 14.44 34.62 3.55
CA HIS A 209 14.14 36.00 3.96
C HIS A 209 13.40 36.82 2.89
N PHE A 210 13.60 36.50 1.61
CA PHE A 210 12.96 37.20 0.48
C PHE A 210 11.85 36.35 -0.17
N GLU A 211 11.08 35.59 0.62
CA GLU A 211 9.96 34.78 0.12
C GLU A 211 8.80 35.63 -0.45
N TYR A 212 8.10 35.12 -1.46
CA TYR A 212 6.96 35.82 -2.08
C TYR A 212 5.65 35.50 -1.33
N SER A 213 5.14 36.45 -0.54
CA SER A 213 3.89 36.31 0.23
C SER A 213 2.63 36.73 -0.54
N GLY A 214 2.41 36.21 -1.75
CA GLY A 214 1.19 36.51 -2.52
C GLY A 214 -0.04 35.75 -2.00
N GLU A 215 -1.11 36.45 -1.64
CA GLU A 215 -2.45 35.87 -1.52
C GLU A 215 -2.97 35.45 -2.90
N THR A 216 -3.58 34.26 -2.98
CA THR A 216 -4.04 33.63 -4.22
C THR A 216 -5.37 34.22 -4.70
N ASP A 217 -5.32 35.28 -5.51
CA ASP A 217 -6.49 35.73 -6.27
C ASP A 217 -6.70 34.79 -7.48
N ILE A 218 -7.65 33.87 -7.36
CA ILE A 218 -8.18 33.09 -8.47
C ILE A 218 -9.09 34.01 -9.28
N SER A 219 -8.55 34.81 -10.20
CA SER A 219 -9.31 35.28 -11.36
C SER A 219 -8.42 35.78 -12.50
N LYS A 220 -8.66 35.21 -13.69
CA LYS A 220 -8.45 35.77 -15.03
C LYS A 220 -7.02 36.24 -15.39
N GLU A 221 -6.15 35.28 -15.73
CA GLU A 221 -5.15 35.49 -16.79
C GLU A 221 -5.56 34.67 -18.03
N SER A 222 -6.53 35.19 -18.78
CA SER A 222 -6.74 34.80 -20.17
C SER A 222 -5.80 35.61 -21.08
N THR A 223 -5.31 34.94 -22.13
CA THR A 223 -4.69 35.51 -23.34
C THR A 223 -3.39 36.30 -23.19
N ILE A 224 -2.25 35.58 -23.23
CA ILE A 224 -1.09 35.95 -24.08
C ILE A 224 -0.46 34.63 -24.57
N GLU A 225 -0.83 34.21 -25.79
CA GLU A 225 -0.07 33.28 -26.62
C GLU A 225 1.12 33.99 -27.28
N SER A 226 2.01 33.20 -27.89
CA SER A 226 3.25 33.51 -28.63
C SER A 226 4.48 33.91 -27.79
N ASP A 227 5.36 32.93 -27.55
CA ASP A 227 6.74 32.96 -28.09
C ASP A 227 7.49 31.69 -27.69
N ILE A 228 7.42 30.69 -28.58
CA ILE A 228 8.33 29.56 -28.66
C ILE A 228 9.34 29.89 -29.76
N SER A 229 10.55 30.30 -29.38
CA SER A 229 11.83 30.02 -30.06
C SER A 229 12.90 30.99 -29.58
N ASN A 230 14.16 30.57 -29.71
CA ASN A 230 15.42 31.27 -29.47
C ASN A 230 16.01 31.19 -28.05
N THR A 231 16.93 30.23 -27.96
CA THR A 231 18.14 30.22 -27.15
C THR A 231 18.70 31.62 -26.87
N GLY A 232 18.74 31.98 -25.59
CA GLY A 232 19.24 33.26 -25.10
C GLY A 232 18.72 33.55 -23.69
N PHE A 233 19.01 32.68 -22.73
CA PHE A 233 18.62 32.90 -21.33
C PHE A 233 19.48 34.01 -20.74
N TYR A 234 18.99 35.27 -20.74
CA TYR A 234 19.24 36.37 -19.79
C TYR A 234 18.79 37.72 -20.41
N GLN A 235 17.50 37.91 -20.68
CA GLN A 235 16.97 39.23 -21.03
C GLN A 235 15.62 39.48 -20.33
N THR A 236 15.59 40.44 -19.41
CA THR A 236 14.38 40.99 -18.81
C THR A 236 14.03 42.29 -19.53
N LYS A 237 13.03 42.27 -20.42
CA LYS A 237 12.54 43.48 -21.11
C LYS A 237 11.81 44.42 -20.13
N ARG A 238 12.05 45.74 -20.31
CA ARG A 238 11.45 46.91 -19.63
C ARG A 238 9.92 46.93 -19.77
N LEU A 239 9.22 47.41 -18.74
CA LEU A 239 7.78 47.76 -18.80
C LEU A 239 7.61 49.20 -18.31
N ASP A 240 7.69 50.15 -19.24
CA ASP A 240 7.21 51.50 -19.03
C ASP A 240 5.78 51.60 -19.55
N SER A 241 4.96 52.39 -18.84
CA SER A 241 3.53 52.69 -19.05
C SER A 241 2.51 51.72 -18.44
N PHE A 242 2.00 52.08 -17.26
CA PHE A 242 0.59 51.93 -16.86
C PHE A 242 0.36 52.73 -15.57
N GLU A 243 -0.20 53.93 -15.70
CA GLU A 243 -0.68 54.75 -14.59
C GLU A 243 -2.21 54.75 -14.55
N SER A 244 -2.81 54.11 -13.53
CA SER A 244 -4.14 54.49 -13.02
C SER A 244 -4.39 53.92 -11.61
N SER A 245 -4.37 54.83 -10.63
CA SER A 245 -5.00 54.90 -9.28
C SER A 245 -5.35 53.67 -8.40
N ASN A 246 -5.30 52.41 -8.84
CA ASN A 246 -5.35 51.20 -7.98
C ASN A 246 -3.95 50.67 -7.61
N THR A 247 -2.93 51.53 -7.77
CA THR A 247 -1.56 51.09 -8.08
C THR A 247 -0.66 50.78 -6.90
N LYS A 248 -0.90 51.22 -5.66
CA LYS A 248 0.13 51.07 -4.59
C LYS A 248 0.34 49.61 -4.16
N LEU A 249 -0.75 48.89 -3.85
CA LEU A 249 -0.69 47.48 -3.47
C LEU A 249 -0.27 46.57 -4.63
N ALA A 250 -0.77 46.84 -5.85
CA ALA A 250 -0.36 46.12 -7.05
C ALA A 250 1.13 46.36 -7.39
N LYS A 251 1.61 47.62 -7.37
CA LYS A 251 3.03 47.95 -7.56
C LYS A 251 3.91 47.34 -6.46
N GLN A 252 3.45 47.28 -5.22
CA GLN A 252 4.19 46.65 -4.13
C GLN A 252 4.28 45.13 -4.31
N ARG A 253 3.20 44.47 -4.76
CA ARG A 253 3.19 43.03 -5.11
C ARG A 253 4.09 42.73 -6.32
N GLU A 254 4.11 43.58 -7.33
CA GLU A 254 5.02 43.45 -8.47
C GLU A 254 6.48 43.65 -8.06
N ARG A 255 6.76 44.63 -7.19
CA ARG A 255 8.11 44.86 -6.65
C ARG A 255 8.62 43.69 -5.81
N THR A 256 7.78 43.10 -4.95
CA THR A 256 8.18 41.89 -4.19
C THR A 256 8.39 40.69 -5.10
N LYS A 257 7.57 40.54 -6.15
CA LYS A 257 7.75 39.51 -7.20
C LYS A 257 9.08 39.69 -7.96
N LEU A 258 9.43 40.91 -8.32
CA LEU A 258 10.69 41.24 -8.99
C LEU A 258 11.90 41.01 -8.07
N LEU A 259 11.81 41.43 -6.80
CA LEU A 259 12.85 41.21 -5.81
C LEU A 259 13.10 39.70 -5.60
N ASN A 260 12.03 38.92 -5.41
CA ASN A 260 12.14 37.47 -5.28
C ASN A 260 12.77 36.83 -6.53
N LEU A 261 12.34 37.23 -7.73
CA LEU A 261 12.92 36.75 -8.99
C LEU A 261 14.42 37.09 -9.12
N TYR A 262 14.80 38.31 -8.72
CA TYR A 262 16.18 38.77 -8.78
C TYR A 262 17.08 38.01 -7.80
N VAL A 263 16.65 37.90 -6.54
CA VAL A 263 17.34 37.11 -5.50
C VAL A 263 17.50 35.66 -5.95
N THR A 264 16.44 35.02 -6.45
CA THR A 264 16.53 33.64 -6.92
C THR A 264 17.41 33.50 -8.16
N SER A 265 17.42 34.48 -9.06
CA SER A 265 18.35 34.47 -10.21
C SER A 265 19.80 34.56 -9.75
N ILE A 266 20.12 35.41 -8.77
CA ILE A 266 21.48 35.50 -8.20
C ILE A 266 21.86 34.18 -7.55
N VAL A 267 20.99 33.65 -6.68
CA VAL A 267 21.19 32.37 -5.99
C VAL A 267 21.43 31.24 -6.99
N GLY A 268 20.56 31.09 -8.00
CA GLY A 268 20.71 30.04 -9.02
C GLY A 268 22.00 30.15 -9.82
N ARG A 269 22.40 31.37 -10.25
CA ARG A 269 23.68 31.58 -10.94
C ARG A 269 24.87 31.20 -10.07
N THR A 270 24.86 31.61 -8.80
CA THR A 270 25.96 31.30 -7.88
C THR A 270 26.05 29.81 -7.58
N LEU A 271 24.92 29.13 -7.36
CA LEU A 271 24.89 27.68 -7.14
C LEU A 271 25.35 26.90 -8.38
N ASP A 272 24.94 27.30 -9.58
CA ASP A 272 25.40 26.69 -10.84
C ASP A 272 26.91 26.90 -11.06
N LEU A 273 27.43 28.07 -10.67
CA LEU A 273 28.84 28.43 -10.79
C LEU A 273 29.69 27.67 -9.76
N ILE A 274 29.18 27.46 -8.54
CA ILE A 274 29.77 26.52 -7.57
C ILE A 274 29.79 25.10 -8.14
N ALA A 275 28.67 24.64 -8.71
CA ALA A 275 28.60 23.32 -9.33
C ALA A 275 29.63 23.17 -10.48
N ASP A 276 29.81 24.19 -11.32
CA ASP A 276 30.77 24.19 -12.43
C ASP A 276 32.23 24.10 -11.99
N VAL A 277 32.61 24.83 -10.93
CA VAL A 277 33.97 24.80 -10.37
C VAL A 277 34.33 23.37 -9.94
N TYR A 278 33.39 22.65 -9.34
CA TYR A 278 33.59 21.28 -8.85
C TYR A 278 33.23 20.19 -9.88
N CYS A 279 32.85 20.56 -11.12
CA CYS A 279 32.63 19.61 -12.23
C CYS A 279 33.93 19.22 -12.97
N ASN A 280 34.99 20.04 -12.90
CA ASN A 280 36.19 19.84 -13.72
C ASN A 280 37.25 18.96 -13.02
N PRO A 281 37.56 17.75 -13.54
CA PRO A 281 38.58 16.87 -12.97
C PRO A 281 40.03 17.36 -13.21
N SER A 282 40.24 18.50 -13.89
CA SER A 282 41.56 19.02 -14.25
C SER A 282 42.28 19.79 -13.13
N LEU A 283 41.62 20.06 -12.00
CA LEU A 283 42.29 20.54 -10.78
C LEU A 283 42.86 19.39 -9.92
N ASN A 284 42.63 18.13 -10.29
CA ASN A 284 43.06 16.93 -9.55
C ASN A 284 44.40 16.37 -10.05
N LYS A 285 45.44 17.21 -10.10
CA LYS A 285 46.83 16.74 -10.18
C LYS A 285 47.54 17.07 -8.86
N GLU A 286 47.31 16.24 -7.84
CA GLU A 286 48.34 15.44 -7.18
C GLU A 286 47.82 14.80 -5.88
N ASN A 287 48.25 13.56 -5.64
CA ASN A 287 48.29 12.84 -4.35
C ASN A 287 47.03 12.12 -3.82
N LYS A 288 47.33 11.21 -2.88
CA LYS A 288 46.55 10.03 -2.43
C LYS A 288 45.40 10.36 -1.44
N GLU A 289 44.94 11.60 -1.33
CA GLU A 289 43.83 12.04 -0.45
C GLU A 289 42.42 11.93 -1.10
N LYS A 290 42.30 11.12 -2.16
CA LYS A 290 41.13 11.09 -3.05
C LYS A 290 39.81 10.61 -2.42
N ALA A 291 39.82 9.87 -1.31
CA ALA A 291 38.58 9.33 -0.73
C ALA A 291 37.84 10.36 0.14
N GLU A 292 38.57 11.11 0.97
CA GLU A 292 37.98 12.14 1.85
C GLU A 292 37.58 13.39 1.07
N GLU A 293 38.34 13.77 0.04
CA GLU A 293 37.99 14.85 -0.89
C GLU A 293 36.75 14.51 -1.73
N ASN A 294 36.63 13.30 -2.27
CA ASN A 294 35.43 12.88 -3.01
C ASN A 294 34.18 12.87 -2.10
N ALA A 295 34.32 12.43 -0.84
CA ALA A 295 33.23 12.47 0.13
C ALA A 295 32.87 13.90 0.57
N SER A 296 33.82 14.83 0.63
CA SER A 296 33.56 16.23 0.98
C SER A 296 32.90 17.00 -0.16
N VAL A 297 33.27 16.71 -1.41
CA VAL A 297 32.63 17.21 -2.64
C VAL A 297 31.22 16.66 -2.80
N SER A 298 30.99 15.36 -2.58
CA SER A 298 29.64 14.76 -2.59
C SER A 298 28.71 15.40 -1.55
N ARG A 299 29.22 15.68 -0.34
CA ARG A 299 28.47 16.42 0.69
C ARG A 299 28.17 17.86 0.27
N LEU A 300 29.10 18.54 -0.41
CA LEU A 300 28.91 19.89 -0.93
C LEU A 300 27.82 19.92 -2.03
N ILE A 301 27.87 18.99 -2.98
CA ILE A 301 26.82 18.83 -4.01
C ILE A 301 25.47 18.58 -3.33
N GLY A 302 25.44 17.78 -2.26
CA GLY A 302 24.25 17.61 -1.43
C GLY A 302 23.74 18.90 -0.83
N SER A 303 24.61 19.76 -0.29
CA SER A 303 24.20 21.08 0.21
C SER A 303 23.61 21.97 -0.89
N VAL A 304 24.21 21.97 -2.09
CA VAL A 304 23.70 22.71 -3.25
C VAL A 304 22.34 22.19 -3.71
N ALA A 305 22.17 20.86 -3.81
CA ALA A 305 20.91 20.23 -4.16
C ALA A 305 19.81 20.56 -3.14
N ARG A 306 20.12 20.49 -1.84
CA ARG A 306 19.18 20.85 -0.77
C ARG A 306 18.83 22.34 -0.77
N ALA A 307 19.74 23.23 -1.17
CA ALA A 307 19.44 24.65 -1.34
C ALA A 307 18.42 24.88 -2.47
N TYR A 308 18.56 24.19 -3.61
CA TYR A 308 17.56 24.23 -4.68
C TYR A 308 16.20 23.66 -4.22
N ILE A 309 16.18 22.51 -3.52
CA ILE A 309 14.95 21.90 -2.98
C ILE A 309 14.27 22.82 -1.96
N PHE A 310 15.05 23.46 -1.08
CA PHE A 310 14.55 24.45 -0.13
C PHE A 310 13.89 25.61 -0.88
N GLY A 311 14.55 26.15 -1.91
CA GLY A 311 13.98 27.16 -2.79
C GLY A 311 12.65 26.70 -3.39
N LEU A 312 12.60 25.52 -4.01
CA LEU A 312 11.37 24.97 -4.61
C LEU A 312 10.25 24.75 -3.59
N SER A 313 10.58 24.63 -2.30
CA SER A 313 9.61 24.49 -1.20
C SER A 313 9.05 25.84 -0.71
N MET A 314 9.64 26.96 -1.13
CA MET A 314 9.17 28.31 -0.77
C MET A 314 8.06 28.80 -1.72
N PRO A 315 7.18 29.71 -1.25
CA PRO A 315 6.22 30.39 -2.12
C PRO A 315 6.92 31.18 -3.23
N GLN A 316 6.54 30.94 -4.48
CA GLN A 316 7.23 31.49 -5.65
C GLN A 316 6.31 31.83 -6.81
N CYS A 317 6.77 32.73 -7.67
CA CYS A 317 6.12 32.98 -8.96
C CYS A 317 6.59 31.98 -10.02
N LYS A 318 5.82 31.83 -11.11
CA LYS A 318 6.13 30.94 -12.24
C LYS A 318 7.58 31.06 -12.73
N LYS A 319 8.09 32.30 -12.88
CA LYS A 319 9.44 32.56 -13.42
C LYS A 319 10.52 32.04 -12.46
N THR A 320 10.35 32.31 -11.17
CA THR A 320 11.23 31.82 -10.10
C THR A 320 11.24 30.29 -10.03
N PHE A 321 10.06 29.67 -10.09
CA PHE A 321 9.91 28.21 -10.08
C PHE A 321 10.62 27.56 -11.28
N ARG A 322 10.43 28.11 -12.49
CA ARG A 322 11.12 27.65 -13.71
C ARG A 322 12.64 27.71 -13.54
N LEU A 323 13.17 28.81 -13.01
CA LEU A 323 14.61 28.98 -12.81
C LEU A 323 15.17 27.91 -11.87
N LEU A 324 14.50 27.63 -10.76
CA LEU A 324 14.94 26.60 -9.82
C LEU A 324 14.84 25.18 -10.40
N CYS A 325 13.76 24.85 -11.12
CA CYS A 325 13.65 23.56 -11.82
C CYS A 325 14.74 23.38 -12.88
N CYS A 326 15.09 24.45 -13.61
CA CYS A 326 16.22 24.45 -14.54
C CYS A 326 17.55 24.24 -13.81
N GLY A 327 17.78 24.92 -12.68
CA GLY A 327 18.98 24.74 -11.85
C GLY A 327 19.14 23.31 -11.32
N VAL A 328 18.05 22.70 -10.83
CA VAL A 328 18.04 21.29 -10.43
C VAL A 328 18.33 20.36 -11.61
N SER A 329 17.74 20.64 -12.78
CA SER A 329 17.97 19.84 -13.99
C SER A 329 19.43 19.95 -14.48
N ASN A 330 20.02 21.15 -14.42
CA ASN A 330 21.43 21.38 -14.72
C ASN A 330 22.33 20.61 -13.74
N LEU A 331 22.05 20.70 -12.44
CA LEU A 331 22.79 20.00 -11.40
C LEU A 331 22.71 18.47 -11.58
N LEU A 332 21.51 17.95 -11.90
CA LEU A 332 21.33 16.52 -12.23
C LEU A 332 22.11 16.13 -13.48
N SER A 333 22.13 16.95 -14.53
CA SER A 333 22.85 16.64 -15.76
C SER A 333 24.39 16.60 -15.57
N LYS A 334 24.90 17.40 -14.64
CA LYS A 334 26.33 17.49 -14.28
C LYS A 334 26.76 16.37 -13.33
N PHE A 335 25.94 16.07 -12.33
CA PHE A 335 26.22 15.04 -11.31
C PHE A 335 25.12 13.98 -11.23
N PRO A 336 24.85 13.25 -12.33
CA PRO A 336 23.73 12.33 -12.31
C PRO A 336 24.02 11.12 -11.42
N THR A 337 25.28 10.72 -11.27
CA THR A 337 25.69 9.66 -10.33
C THR A 337 25.37 10.01 -8.88
N TYR A 338 25.50 11.28 -8.47
CA TYR A 338 25.17 11.71 -7.10
C TYR A 338 23.68 11.48 -6.78
N PHE A 339 22.76 11.96 -7.61
CA PHE A 339 21.31 11.83 -7.37
C PHE A 339 20.80 10.39 -7.51
N LEU A 340 21.53 9.58 -8.27
CA LEU A 340 21.22 8.17 -8.50
C LEU A 340 21.91 7.26 -7.50
N ASP A 341 22.85 7.74 -6.69
CA ASP A 341 23.48 7.01 -5.60
C ASP A 341 22.57 7.01 -4.35
N GLU A 342 22.52 5.89 -3.64
CA GLU A 342 21.71 5.75 -2.42
C GLU A 342 22.18 6.69 -1.31
N ALA A 343 23.44 7.14 -1.32
CA ALA A 343 23.94 8.16 -0.41
C ALA A 343 23.16 9.49 -0.49
N ALA A 344 22.51 9.76 -1.63
CA ALA A 344 21.64 10.93 -1.83
C ALA A 344 20.13 10.63 -1.71
N ALA A 345 19.75 9.43 -1.23
CA ALA A 345 18.35 8.98 -1.13
C ALA A 345 17.40 10.02 -0.51
N VAL A 346 17.81 10.65 0.59
CA VAL A 346 17.02 11.68 1.28
C VAL A 346 16.80 12.91 0.39
N THR A 347 17.84 13.33 -0.32
CA THR A 347 17.79 14.47 -1.25
C THR A 347 16.86 14.16 -2.42
N THR A 348 16.98 12.97 -3.02
CA THR A 348 16.15 12.52 -4.15
C THR A 348 14.69 12.35 -3.75
N PHE A 349 14.40 11.71 -2.62
CA PHE A 349 13.06 11.62 -2.04
C PHE A 349 12.43 13.00 -1.83
N SER A 350 13.20 13.93 -1.26
CA SER A 350 12.72 15.29 -0.97
C SER A 350 12.43 16.07 -2.25
N LEU A 351 13.24 15.89 -3.29
CA LEU A 351 12.98 16.46 -4.61
C LEU A 351 11.65 15.94 -5.19
N TYR A 352 11.40 14.63 -5.16
CA TYR A 352 10.11 14.06 -5.58
C TYR A 352 8.94 14.63 -4.78
N ARG A 353 9.09 14.73 -3.46
CA ARG A 353 8.06 15.27 -2.57
C ARG A 353 7.69 16.71 -2.91
N VAL A 354 8.68 17.55 -3.21
CA VAL A 354 8.43 18.94 -3.63
C VAL A 354 7.78 18.98 -5.01
N LEU A 355 8.33 18.29 -6.01
CA LEU A 355 7.80 18.33 -7.38
C LEU A 355 6.37 17.75 -7.45
N LEU A 356 6.06 16.67 -6.75
CA LEU A 356 4.69 16.13 -6.71
C LEU A 356 3.70 17.15 -6.13
N SER A 357 4.08 17.90 -5.08
CA SER A 357 3.21 18.93 -4.52
C SER A 357 2.89 20.05 -5.52
N HIS A 358 3.81 20.38 -6.43
CA HIS A 358 3.59 21.38 -7.49
C HIS A 358 2.87 20.81 -8.70
N SER A 359 2.97 19.51 -8.93
CA SER A 359 2.19 18.77 -9.94
C SER A 359 0.69 18.76 -9.60
N LEU A 360 0.36 18.99 -8.32
CA LEU A 360 -1.00 19.16 -7.79
C LEU A 360 -1.49 20.62 -7.78
N SER A 361 -0.66 21.57 -8.23
CA SER A 361 -1.02 22.99 -8.23
C SER A 361 -2.22 23.25 -9.15
N PRO A 362 -3.17 24.14 -8.81
CA PRO A 362 -4.25 24.54 -9.72
C PRO A 362 -3.71 25.28 -10.96
N LEU A 363 -2.48 25.79 -10.92
CA LEU A 363 -1.85 26.53 -12.02
C LEU A 363 -1.24 25.59 -13.07
N ILE A 364 -1.86 25.52 -14.26
CA ILE A 364 -1.42 24.68 -15.40
C ILE A 364 0.07 24.86 -15.70
N LYS A 365 0.51 26.12 -15.80
CA LYS A 365 1.90 26.48 -16.13
C LYS A 365 2.93 25.95 -15.12
N ILE A 366 2.57 25.81 -13.84
CA ILE A 366 3.45 25.25 -12.80
C ILE A 366 3.48 23.72 -12.91
N ARG A 367 2.31 23.10 -13.14
CA ARG A 367 2.20 21.65 -13.37
C ARG A 367 3.05 21.21 -14.57
N GLU A 368 2.99 21.91 -15.69
CA GLU A 368 3.79 21.59 -16.88
C GLU A 368 5.30 21.57 -16.60
N ILE A 369 5.80 22.60 -15.88
CA ILE A 369 7.21 22.70 -15.49
C ILE A 369 7.60 21.56 -14.54
N SER A 370 6.74 21.28 -13.56
CA SER A 370 6.97 20.22 -12.59
C SER A 370 6.99 18.83 -13.25
N ASN A 371 6.03 18.54 -14.13
CA ASN A 371 5.94 17.26 -14.84
C ASN A 371 7.14 17.06 -15.78
N ALA A 372 7.61 18.13 -16.43
CA ALA A 372 8.82 18.08 -17.25
C ALA A 372 10.07 17.78 -16.40
N ALA A 373 10.19 18.39 -15.22
CA ALA A 373 11.29 18.11 -14.29
C ALA A 373 11.25 16.67 -13.77
N LEU A 374 10.08 16.15 -13.40
CA LEU A 374 9.89 14.74 -13.01
C LEU A 374 10.33 13.79 -14.12
N PHE A 375 9.85 14.01 -15.35
CA PHE A 375 10.23 13.19 -16.51
C PHE A 375 11.73 13.24 -16.79
N PHE A 376 12.38 14.39 -16.60
CA PHE A 376 13.82 14.51 -16.77
C PHE A 376 14.61 13.63 -15.78
N ILE A 377 14.14 13.51 -14.53
CA ILE A 377 14.75 12.61 -13.54
C ILE A 377 14.58 11.14 -13.97
N PHE A 378 13.38 10.75 -14.42
CA PHE A 378 13.13 9.41 -14.98
C PHE A 378 14.06 9.10 -16.15
N GLN A 379 14.23 10.03 -17.08
CA GLN A 379 15.08 9.86 -18.25
C GLN A 379 16.54 9.62 -17.87
N TRP A 380 17.10 10.40 -16.94
CA TRP A 380 18.48 10.23 -16.49
C TRP A 380 18.69 8.94 -15.70
N ASN A 381 17.72 8.56 -14.85
CA ASN A 381 17.78 7.31 -14.11
C ASN A 381 17.85 6.10 -15.06
N HIS A 382 16.93 6.05 -16.04
CA HIS A 382 16.94 5.00 -17.06
C HIS A 382 18.20 5.04 -17.94
N LYS A 383 18.72 6.21 -18.30
CA LYS A 383 19.93 6.34 -19.12
C LYS A 383 21.18 5.76 -18.43
N ILE A 384 21.25 5.82 -17.10
CA ILE A 384 22.44 5.41 -16.33
C ILE A 384 22.30 3.99 -15.80
N ARG A 385 21.13 3.65 -15.24
CA ARG A 385 20.89 2.35 -14.59
C ARG A 385 20.17 1.35 -15.47
N GLY A 386 19.52 1.77 -16.56
CA GLY A 386 18.69 0.90 -17.41
C GLY A 386 17.33 0.54 -16.80
N HIS A 387 17.09 0.90 -15.54
CA HIS A 387 15.85 0.60 -14.81
C HIS A 387 15.40 1.76 -13.93
N LEU A 388 14.12 1.80 -13.54
CA LEU A 388 13.53 2.88 -12.73
C LEU A 388 13.30 2.56 -11.25
N TYR A 389 13.66 1.37 -10.77
CA TYR A 389 13.39 0.89 -9.39
C TYR A 389 13.52 1.96 -8.28
N HIS A 390 14.72 2.51 -8.05
CA HIS A 390 14.93 3.50 -6.98
C HIS A 390 14.04 4.75 -7.14
N THR A 391 13.89 5.21 -8.38
CA THR A 391 13.03 6.36 -8.68
C THR A 391 11.57 6.05 -8.40
N ASN A 392 11.09 4.86 -8.77
CA ASN A 392 9.74 4.41 -8.44
C ASN A 392 9.55 4.38 -6.93
N SER A 393 10.49 3.77 -6.19
CA SER A 393 10.45 3.68 -4.73
C SER A 393 10.35 5.06 -4.06
N TYR A 394 11.19 6.03 -4.48
CA TYR A 394 11.13 7.39 -3.95
C TYR A 394 9.87 8.14 -4.36
N MET A 395 9.37 7.93 -5.58
CA MET A 395 8.14 8.58 -6.04
C MET A 395 6.91 8.07 -5.29
N VAL A 396 6.78 6.75 -5.15
CA VAL A 396 5.72 6.09 -4.37
C VAL A 396 5.73 6.58 -2.92
N LEU A 397 6.91 6.63 -2.31
CA LEU A 397 7.04 7.11 -0.94
C LEU A 397 6.71 8.60 -0.80
N ALA A 398 7.16 9.42 -1.76
CA ALA A 398 6.89 10.86 -1.77
C ALA A 398 5.39 11.15 -1.97
N LEU A 399 4.74 10.38 -2.84
CA LEU A 399 3.30 10.45 -3.08
C LEU A 399 2.53 10.07 -1.83
N HIS A 400 2.86 8.92 -1.22
CA HIS A 400 2.23 8.44 0.00
C HIS A 400 2.36 9.47 1.12
N THR A 401 3.57 9.97 1.39
CA THR A 401 3.80 10.99 2.45
C THR A 401 3.15 12.35 2.16
N HIS A 402 2.79 12.63 0.91
CA HIS A 402 2.08 13.85 0.54
C HIS A 402 0.57 13.74 0.77
N LEU A 403 -0.02 12.60 0.37
CA LEU A 403 -1.45 12.34 0.39
C LEU A 403 -1.95 11.81 1.73
N ALA A 404 -1.16 10.96 2.40
CA ALA A 404 -1.53 10.37 3.67
C ALA A 404 -1.58 11.42 4.80
N PRO A 405 -2.51 11.29 5.76
CA PRO A 405 -2.49 12.02 7.03
C PRO A 405 -1.12 11.95 7.72
N LYS A 406 -0.76 12.99 8.48
CA LYS A 406 0.53 13.01 9.22
C LYS A 406 0.69 11.79 10.14
N ASP A 407 -0.42 11.32 10.71
CA ASP A 407 -0.48 10.16 11.61
C ASP A 407 -0.35 8.80 10.89
N LEU A 408 -0.52 8.80 9.56
CA LEU A 408 -0.29 7.67 8.66
C LEU A 408 1.10 7.74 8.00
N SER A 409 1.89 8.80 8.28
CA SER A 409 3.23 8.93 7.71
C SER A 409 4.23 8.08 8.50
N PRO A 410 4.96 7.17 7.85
CA PRO A 410 5.99 6.40 8.52
C PRO A 410 7.07 7.34 9.07
N GLU A 411 7.46 7.14 10.34
CA GLU A 411 8.66 7.77 10.90
C GLU A 411 9.84 7.55 9.94
N PRO A 412 10.83 8.47 9.88
CA PRO A 412 11.92 8.36 8.92
C PRO A 412 12.53 6.96 8.99
N PHE A 413 12.40 6.20 7.89
CA PHE A 413 12.76 4.79 7.70
C PHE A 413 14.24 4.44 8.01
N SER A 414 14.99 5.42 8.50
CA SER A 414 16.30 5.32 9.11
C SER A 414 16.34 4.64 10.49
N SER A 415 15.21 4.47 11.20
CA SER A 415 15.20 3.85 12.55
C SER A 415 14.39 2.55 12.58
N PRO A 416 14.96 1.40 13.02
CA PRO A 416 14.21 0.14 13.17
C PRO A 416 13.12 0.18 14.26
N SER A 417 13.04 1.26 15.04
CA SER A 417 12.09 1.42 16.16
C SER A 417 10.62 1.50 15.76
N TRP A 418 10.31 1.91 14.52
CA TRP A 418 8.91 2.10 14.11
C TRP A 418 8.14 0.78 14.06
N LEU A 419 8.80 -0.31 13.62
CA LEU A 419 8.16 -1.61 13.50
C LEU A 419 7.88 -2.22 14.88
N LEU A 420 8.84 -2.15 15.80
CA LEU A 420 8.68 -2.64 17.17
C LEU A 420 7.48 -1.97 17.86
N ARG A 421 7.34 -0.65 17.72
CA ARG A 421 6.18 0.08 18.27
C ARG A 421 4.84 -0.41 17.70
N ARG A 422 4.80 -0.80 16.43
CA ARG A 422 3.59 -1.34 15.78
C ARG A 422 3.32 -2.78 16.20
N LEU A 423 4.37 -3.57 16.39
CA LEU A 423 4.26 -4.90 16.96
C LEU A 423 3.64 -4.85 18.38
N ASP A 424 3.99 -3.85 19.21
CA ASP A 424 3.32 -3.67 20.52
C ASP A 424 1.79 -3.44 20.37
N ILE A 425 1.36 -2.67 19.36
CA ILE A 425 -0.08 -2.44 19.11
C ILE A 425 -0.78 -3.75 18.72
N ILE A 426 -0.09 -4.64 18.00
CA ILE A 426 -0.63 -5.97 17.68
C ILE A 426 -0.80 -6.82 18.95
N ASP A 427 0.10 -6.74 19.92
CA ASP A 427 -0.07 -7.43 21.21
C ASP A 427 -1.29 -6.89 21.98
N ASP A 428 -1.55 -5.58 21.90
CA ASP A 428 -2.78 -4.97 22.45
C ASP A 428 -4.04 -5.54 21.74
N CYS A 429 -4.02 -5.62 20.40
CA CYS A 429 -5.13 -6.20 19.63
C CYS A 429 -5.37 -7.69 19.92
N LEU A 430 -4.29 -8.46 20.12
CA LEU A 430 -4.38 -9.88 20.51
C LEU A 430 -5.00 -10.04 21.90
N SER A 431 -4.66 -9.15 22.83
CA SER A 431 -5.24 -9.14 24.17
C SER A 431 -6.74 -8.81 24.12
N GLU A 432 -7.13 -7.77 23.37
CA GLU A 432 -8.54 -7.39 23.15
C GLU A 432 -9.36 -8.50 22.45
N TYR A 433 -8.72 -9.29 21.57
CA TYR A 433 -9.36 -10.41 20.91
C TYR A 433 -9.96 -11.39 21.92
N SER A 434 -9.20 -11.70 22.99
CA SER A 434 -9.58 -12.66 24.03
C SER A 434 -10.69 -12.18 24.97
N GLU A 435 -10.84 -10.86 25.14
CA GLU A 435 -11.79 -10.27 26.10
C GLU A 435 -13.19 -10.03 25.50
N SER A 436 -13.32 -9.91 24.17
CA SER A 436 -14.54 -9.37 23.52
C SER A 436 -15.03 -10.19 22.31
N LEU A 437 -15.57 -11.39 22.54
CA LEU A 437 -15.95 -12.32 21.44
C LEU A 437 -17.12 -11.84 20.54
N ASN A 438 -18.09 -11.07 21.06
CA ASN A 438 -19.35 -10.78 20.34
C ASN A 438 -19.72 -9.28 20.20
N ALA A 439 -18.80 -8.36 20.46
CA ALA A 439 -19.11 -6.93 20.38
C ALA A 439 -19.17 -6.43 18.91
N PRO A 440 -20.18 -5.62 18.53
CA PRO A 440 -20.23 -5.03 17.20
C PRO A 440 -19.09 -4.02 17.00
N ILE A 441 -18.47 -4.04 15.81
CA ILE A 441 -17.35 -3.16 15.50
C ILE A 441 -17.89 -1.78 15.12
N SER A 442 -17.45 -0.74 15.84
CA SER A 442 -17.78 0.65 15.52
C SER A 442 -16.86 1.24 14.45
N TRP A 443 -17.42 2.06 13.56
CA TRP A 443 -16.64 2.83 12.58
C TRP A 443 -15.61 3.75 13.24
N VAL A 444 -15.93 4.34 14.40
CA VAL A 444 -15.01 5.20 15.15
C VAL A 444 -13.78 4.41 15.58
N ARG A 445 -13.97 3.19 16.09
CA ARG A 445 -12.87 2.31 16.50
C ARG A 445 -12.01 1.91 15.31
N LEU A 446 -12.64 1.50 14.21
CA LEU A 446 -11.94 1.09 12.99
C LEU A 446 -11.08 2.22 12.40
N PHE A 447 -11.62 3.43 12.26
CA PHE A 447 -10.86 4.58 11.75
C PHE A 447 -9.83 5.09 12.74
N THR A 448 -10.05 4.93 14.05
CA THR A 448 -9.02 5.21 15.05
C THR A 448 -7.83 4.29 14.85
N ILE A 449 -8.07 2.98 14.71
CA ILE A 449 -7.02 2.03 14.35
C ILE A 449 -6.40 2.46 13.04
N LEU A 450 -7.16 2.61 11.95
CA LEU A 450 -6.65 2.87 10.59
C LEU A 450 -6.02 4.25 10.34
N ILE A 451 -6.31 5.28 11.12
CA ILE A 451 -5.87 6.66 10.83
C ILE A 451 -4.99 7.22 11.94
N GLN A 452 -5.24 6.87 13.21
CA GLN A 452 -4.51 7.41 14.34
C GLN A 452 -3.41 6.44 14.81
N ASP A 453 -2.25 6.98 15.17
CA ASP A 453 -1.15 6.21 15.79
C ASP A 453 -1.31 6.18 17.33
N ARG A 454 -2.48 5.76 17.82
CA ARG A 454 -2.81 5.78 19.26
C ARG A 454 -3.20 4.42 19.80
N ARG A 455 -2.64 4.07 20.97
CA ARG A 455 -3.13 3.00 21.85
C ARG A 455 -4.43 3.44 22.49
N LEU A 456 -5.51 2.68 22.32
CA LEU A 456 -6.79 2.99 22.96
C LEU A 456 -7.42 1.71 23.53
N PRO A 457 -7.64 1.61 24.86
CA PRO A 457 -8.38 0.52 25.49
C PRO A 457 -9.88 0.59 25.19
N GLN A 458 -10.53 -0.57 25.10
CA GLN A 458 -11.97 -0.72 24.82
C GLN A 458 -12.86 0.02 25.84
N ALA A 459 -12.46 0.05 27.12
CA ALA A 459 -13.21 0.66 28.22
C ALA A 459 -13.38 2.20 28.16
N SER A 460 -12.77 2.88 27.19
CA SER A 460 -12.83 4.35 27.05
C SER A 460 -13.92 4.85 26.10
N PHE A 461 -14.60 3.97 25.36
CA PHE A 461 -15.58 4.38 24.35
C PHE A 461 -17.04 4.42 24.84
N ASP A 462 -17.34 3.84 26.00
CA ASP A 462 -18.70 3.83 26.53
C ASP A 462 -19.07 5.09 27.34
N GLU A 463 -18.12 5.93 27.79
CA GLU A 463 -18.47 7.15 28.57
C GLU A 463 -17.58 8.39 28.40
N ASP A 464 -16.54 8.42 27.55
CA ASP A 464 -15.61 9.57 27.52
C ASP A 464 -15.85 10.54 26.33
N PRO A 465 -16.53 11.70 26.53
CA PRO A 465 -16.81 12.70 25.47
C PRO A 465 -15.57 13.50 25.00
N LEU A 466 -14.37 13.04 25.35
CA LEU A 466 -13.09 13.74 25.11
C LEU A 466 -12.30 13.21 23.91
N ILE A 467 -12.72 12.13 23.25
CA ILE A 467 -12.11 11.68 22.00
C ILE A 467 -12.81 12.41 20.84
N PRO A 468 -12.17 13.41 20.20
CA PRO A 468 -12.79 14.08 19.07
C PRO A 468 -12.99 13.04 17.96
N PRO A 469 -14.19 12.96 17.35
CA PRO A 469 -14.38 12.13 16.17
C PRO A 469 -13.36 12.53 15.09
N PRO A 470 -12.83 11.57 14.31
CA PRO A 470 -11.85 11.88 13.29
C PRO A 470 -12.42 12.99 12.38
N SER A 471 -11.65 14.06 12.18
CA SER A 471 -12.17 15.29 11.58
C SER A 471 -12.79 15.00 10.21
N THR A 472 -14.08 15.25 10.06
CA THR A 472 -14.83 15.17 8.79
C THR A 472 -14.47 16.30 7.81
N SER A 473 -13.43 17.10 8.12
CA SER A 473 -13.02 18.22 7.29
C SER A 473 -12.45 17.72 5.96
N ILE A 474 -12.93 18.28 4.85
CA ILE A 474 -12.46 17.96 3.50
C ILE A 474 -10.94 18.01 3.45
N ASN A 475 -10.29 16.89 3.16
CA ASN A 475 -8.86 16.85 2.92
C ASN A 475 -8.59 17.48 1.55
N ASN A 476 -8.37 18.80 1.54
CA ASN A 476 -8.11 19.57 0.33
C ASN A 476 -6.98 18.98 -0.53
N ARG A 477 -6.02 18.24 0.06
CA ARG A 477 -4.95 17.58 -0.70
C ARG A 477 -5.47 16.43 -1.54
N LEU A 478 -6.33 15.58 -0.98
CA LEU A 478 -6.95 14.46 -1.72
C LEU A 478 -7.88 14.98 -2.82
N LEU A 479 -8.58 16.09 -2.59
CA LEU A 479 -9.42 16.73 -3.61
C LEU A 479 -8.57 17.23 -4.80
N MET A 480 -7.46 17.92 -4.52
CA MET A 480 -6.52 18.37 -5.55
C MET A 480 -5.86 17.18 -6.27
N ALA A 481 -5.52 16.12 -5.52
CA ALA A 481 -4.96 14.89 -6.05
C ALA A 481 -5.89 14.22 -7.07
N ARG A 482 -7.17 14.07 -6.71
CA ARG A 482 -8.21 13.54 -7.58
C ARG A 482 -8.34 14.33 -8.89
N ALA A 483 -8.21 15.66 -8.82
CA ALA A 483 -8.37 16.54 -9.97
C ALA A 483 -7.13 16.61 -10.88
N HIS A 484 -5.92 16.46 -10.33
CA HIS A 484 -4.69 16.83 -11.05
C HIS A 484 -3.66 15.71 -11.22
N LEU A 485 -3.63 14.66 -10.39
CA LEU A 485 -2.71 13.54 -10.59
C LEU A 485 -2.96 12.72 -11.85
N PRO A 486 -4.21 12.37 -12.22
CA PRO A 486 -4.46 11.65 -13.46
C PRO A 486 -3.91 12.41 -14.69
N ILE A 487 -4.06 13.74 -14.70
CA ILE A 487 -3.51 14.60 -15.75
C ILE A 487 -1.98 14.56 -15.74
N CYS A 488 -1.34 14.62 -14.57
CA CYS A 488 0.12 14.50 -14.44
C CYS A 488 0.63 13.18 -15.00
N PHE A 489 0.01 12.09 -14.60
CA PHE A 489 0.33 10.73 -15.01
C PHE A 489 0.16 10.49 -16.51
N ASP A 490 -0.92 11.03 -17.10
CA ASP A 490 -1.11 11.00 -18.56
C ASP A 490 -0.04 11.79 -19.30
N VAL A 491 0.38 12.95 -18.77
CA VAL A 491 1.48 13.74 -19.35
C VAL A 491 2.80 12.97 -19.31
N LEU A 492 3.12 12.30 -18.19
CA LEU A 492 4.33 11.47 -18.09
C LEU A 492 4.31 10.31 -19.09
N LYS A 493 3.17 9.63 -19.26
CA LYS A 493 2.98 8.59 -20.28
C LYS A 493 3.16 9.15 -21.70
N LYS A 494 2.62 10.33 -21.99
CA LYS A 494 2.78 11.02 -23.29
C LYS A 494 4.24 11.40 -23.56
N TYR A 495 4.96 11.95 -22.57
CA TYR A 495 6.38 12.24 -22.71
C TYR A 495 7.19 10.98 -23.01
N ALA A 496 6.90 9.86 -22.34
CA ALA A 496 7.56 8.59 -22.62
C ALA A 496 7.26 8.06 -24.03
N ALA A 497 6.01 8.17 -24.49
CA ALA A 497 5.62 7.76 -25.84
C ALA A 497 6.33 8.59 -26.93
N ASN A 498 6.39 9.91 -26.76
CA ASN A 498 7.07 10.80 -27.72
C ASN A 498 8.59 10.57 -27.78
N HIS A 499 9.20 10.18 -26.66
CA HIS A 499 10.63 9.86 -26.58
C HIS A 499 10.99 8.56 -27.33
N SER A 500 10.04 7.62 -27.41
CA SER A 500 10.18 6.34 -28.13
C SER A 500 10.28 6.52 -29.65
N ASN A 501 9.75 7.65 -30.17
CA ASN A 501 9.69 7.97 -31.60
C ASN A 501 10.93 8.72 -32.12
N VAL A 502 11.91 9.02 -31.27
CA VAL A 502 13.16 9.66 -31.70
C VAL A 502 14.10 8.59 -32.27
N SER A 503 13.99 8.38 -33.57
CA SER A 503 14.92 7.61 -34.41
C SER A 503 16.39 7.84 -34.04
N GLN A 504 17.17 6.77 -34.17
CA GLN A 504 18.59 6.60 -33.90
C GLN A 504 19.56 7.52 -34.70
N ASP A 505 19.12 8.64 -35.27
CA ASP A 505 19.92 9.43 -36.21
C ASP A 505 20.91 10.41 -35.58
N ALA A 506 20.90 10.61 -34.26
CA ALA A 506 21.81 11.55 -33.57
C ALA A 506 23.07 10.89 -32.97
N LYS A 507 23.36 9.61 -33.25
CA LYS A 507 24.59 8.92 -32.82
C LYS A 507 25.43 8.45 -34.01
N ARG A 508 25.81 9.37 -34.89
CA ARG A 508 26.99 9.20 -35.75
C ARG A 508 28.03 10.24 -35.39
N GLN A 509 28.94 9.90 -34.47
CA GLN A 509 30.38 10.06 -34.69
C GLN A 509 31.22 9.23 -33.69
N LYS A 510 31.85 8.18 -34.24
CA LYS A 510 33.07 7.45 -33.80
C LYS A 510 33.11 6.78 -32.41
N GLN A 511 32.86 5.46 -32.36
CA GLN A 511 33.88 4.40 -32.36
C GLN A 511 33.17 3.03 -32.39
N ILE A 512 33.55 2.18 -33.33
CA ILE A 512 32.99 0.84 -33.56
C ILE A 512 33.95 -0.17 -32.92
N ASN A 513 33.45 -1.09 -32.09
CA ASN A 513 33.70 -2.55 -32.17
C ASN A 513 33.11 -3.29 -30.95
N ALA A 514 32.68 -4.55 -31.18
CA ALA A 514 32.16 -5.56 -30.24
C ALA A 514 30.80 -5.31 -29.55
N ILE A 515 30.44 -4.08 -29.19
CA ILE A 515 29.19 -3.82 -28.43
C ILE A 515 27.93 -3.93 -29.31
N ARG A 516 28.04 -3.74 -30.63
CA ARG A 516 26.89 -3.78 -31.55
C ARG A 516 26.33 -5.19 -31.78
N PHE A 517 27.17 -6.22 -31.81
CA PHE A 517 26.70 -7.60 -31.96
C PHE A 517 26.02 -8.12 -30.68
N ALA A 518 26.56 -7.76 -29.51
CA ALA A 518 25.93 -8.07 -28.23
C ALA A 518 24.64 -7.26 -28.00
N LEU A 519 24.60 -5.98 -28.39
CA LEU A 519 23.39 -5.16 -28.32
C LEU A 519 22.33 -5.59 -29.34
N ASP A 520 22.68 -5.99 -30.55
CA ASP A 520 21.71 -6.47 -31.54
C ASP A 520 21.16 -7.86 -31.15
N TYR A 521 21.98 -8.71 -30.51
CA TYR A 521 21.52 -9.99 -29.92
C TYR A 521 20.62 -9.79 -28.68
N ILE A 522 20.94 -8.82 -27.82
CA ILE A 522 20.11 -8.47 -26.65
C ILE A 522 18.82 -7.75 -27.08
N ASN A 523 18.88 -6.86 -28.08
CA ASN A 523 17.72 -6.14 -28.60
C ASN A 523 16.79 -7.02 -29.44
N GLN A 524 17.29 -8.10 -30.05
CA GLN A 524 16.45 -9.08 -30.74
C GLN A 524 15.72 -10.02 -29.77
N HIS A 525 16.12 -10.08 -28.49
CA HIS A 525 15.57 -11.04 -27.50
C HIS A 525 15.02 -10.38 -26.21
N ALA A 526 15.01 -9.05 -26.09
CA ALA A 526 14.39 -8.34 -24.97
C ALA A 526 12.91 -8.02 -25.28
N PRO A 527 11.93 -8.57 -24.53
CA PRO A 527 10.52 -8.27 -24.73
C PRO A 527 10.20 -6.87 -24.19
N ASP A 528 9.99 -5.88 -25.06
CA ASP A 528 9.31 -4.59 -24.80
C ASP A 528 9.63 -3.84 -23.46
N THR A 529 10.87 -3.91 -22.94
CA THR A 529 11.29 -3.31 -21.65
C THR A 529 11.84 -1.88 -21.75
N GLY A 530 11.28 -1.03 -22.62
CA GLY A 530 11.71 0.37 -22.77
C GLY A 530 11.28 1.30 -21.62
N LEU A 531 11.89 2.50 -21.53
CA LEU A 531 11.54 3.59 -20.60
C LEU A 531 10.01 3.81 -20.47
N ARG A 532 9.28 3.65 -21.58
CA ARG A 532 7.81 3.75 -21.65
C ARG A 532 7.10 2.70 -20.79
N GLY A 533 7.51 1.44 -20.84
CA GLY A 533 6.91 0.36 -20.05
C GLY A 533 7.14 0.58 -18.56
N GLN A 534 8.37 0.95 -18.19
CA GLN A 534 8.74 1.22 -16.80
C GLN A 534 7.99 2.44 -16.22
N ILE A 535 7.89 3.55 -16.97
CA ILE A 535 7.08 4.71 -16.54
C ILE A 535 5.60 4.34 -16.41
N SER A 536 5.08 3.51 -17.32
CA SER A 536 3.68 3.09 -17.27
C SER A 536 3.37 2.26 -16.03
N ALA A 537 4.27 1.36 -15.62
CA ALA A 537 4.17 0.60 -14.37
C ALA A 537 4.22 1.51 -13.14
N THR A 538 5.22 2.41 -13.06
CA THR A 538 5.35 3.37 -11.97
C THR A 538 4.13 4.30 -11.82
N VAL A 539 3.58 4.74 -12.95
CA VAL A 539 2.34 5.53 -12.97
C VAL A 539 1.14 4.71 -12.53
N TYR A 540 1.05 3.43 -12.93
CA TYR A 540 -0.01 2.54 -12.50
C TYR A 540 -0.02 2.37 -10.97
N ASP A 541 1.12 2.02 -10.37
CA ASP A 541 1.27 1.87 -8.92
C ASP A 541 0.86 3.16 -8.19
N SER A 542 1.31 4.31 -8.69
CA SER A 542 1.02 5.63 -8.12
C SER A 542 -0.45 6.02 -8.23
N GLN A 543 -1.10 5.67 -9.33
CA GLN A 543 -2.54 5.87 -9.52
C GLN A 543 -3.33 4.98 -8.55
N THR A 544 -2.96 3.70 -8.43
CA THR A 544 -3.59 2.77 -7.49
C THR A 544 -3.51 3.26 -6.04
N ILE A 545 -2.34 3.74 -5.59
CA ILE A 545 -2.18 4.32 -4.24
C ILE A 545 -3.09 5.52 -4.05
N THR A 546 -3.13 6.43 -5.04
CA THR A 546 -3.97 7.63 -5.00
C THR A 546 -5.45 7.26 -4.88
N ASP A 547 -5.92 6.34 -5.71
CA ASP A 547 -7.32 5.92 -5.76
C ASP A 547 -7.72 5.21 -4.46
N CYS A 548 -6.85 4.37 -3.90
CA CYS A 548 -7.12 3.70 -2.63
C CYS A 548 -7.21 4.68 -1.46
N LEU A 549 -6.31 5.67 -1.37
CA LEU A 549 -6.37 6.70 -0.33
C LEU A 549 -7.61 7.59 -0.46
N ILE A 550 -8.06 7.88 -1.69
CA ILE A 550 -9.31 8.59 -1.94
C ILE A 550 -10.52 7.74 -1.51
N LYS A 551 -10.56 6.46 -1.88
CA LYS A 551 -11.62 5.53 -1.47
C LYS A 551 -11.71 5.41 0.06
N LEU A 552 -10.57 5.35 0.75
CA LEU A 552 -10.54 5.29 2.21
C LEU A 552 -11.11 6.56 2.86
N ASP A 553 -10.78 7.75 2.32
CA ASP A 553 -11.35 9.03 2.77
C ASP A 553 -12.84 9.15 2.44
N GLU A 554 -13.29 8.62 1.29
CA GLU A 554 -14.70 8.51 0.94
C GLU A 554 -15.48 7.63 1.89
N LEU A 555 -14.96 6.44 2.22
CA LEU A 555 -15.55 5.56 3.22
C LEU A 555 -15.67 6.30 4.54
N GLN A 556 -14.59 6.92 5.04
CA GLN A 556 -14.63 7.68 6.30
C GLN A 556 -15.72 8.75 6.33
N ARG A 557 -15.93 9.48 5.23
CA ARG A 557 -17.00 10.48 5.14
C ARG A 557 -18.38 9.84 5.15
N ASN A 558 -18.59 8.80 4.35
CA ASN A 558 -19.87 8.13 4.18
C ASN A 558 -20.30 7.35 5.45
N SER A 559 -19.33 6.86 6.24
CA SER A 559 -19.55 6.16 7.50
C SER A 559 -20.10 7.05 8.63
N SER A 560 -20.14 8.38 8.46
CA SER A 560 -20.60 9.31 9.51
C SER A 560 -22.07 9.11 9.92
N GLY A 561 -22.86 8.38 9.11
CA GLY A 561 -24.27 8.09 9.38
C GLY A 561 -24.56 6.71 9.99
N SER A 562 -23.61 5.76 9.95
CA SER A 562 -23.79 4.39 10.48
C SER A 562 -22.93 4.17 11.72
N GLN A 563 -23.48 3.51 12.75
CA GLN A 563 -22.73 3.24 13.98
C GLN A 563 -21.88 1.96 13.91
N THR A 564 -22.26 0.99 13.07
CA THR A 564 -21.65 -0.34 13.02
C THR A 564 -21.05 -0.69 11.65
N VAL A 565 -19.95 -1.42 11.67
CA VAL A 565 -19.25 -1.91 10.47
C VAL A 565 -19.84 -3.26 10.07
N GLU A 566 -20.67 -3.25 9.04
CA GLU A 566 -21.20 -4.48 8.44
C GLU A 566 -20.12 -5.30 7.72
N LYS A 567 -20.38 -6.59 7.52
CA LYS A 567 -19.42 -7.53 6.94
C LYS A 567 -18.98 -7.20 5.50
N GLU A 568 -19.84 -6.63 4.66
CA GLU A 568 -19.42 -6.20 3.32
C GLU A 568 -18.51 -4.96 3.34
N HIS A 569 -18.66 -4.09 4.34
CA HIS A 569 -17.70 -3.00 4.56
C HIS A 569 -16.32 -3.55 4.94
N GLN A 570 -16.26 -4.66 5.69
CA GLN A 570 -15.00 -5.32 6.03
C GLN A 570 -14.25 -5.78 4.77
N HIS A 571 -14.94 -6.43 3.83
CA HIS A 571 -14.36 -6.86 2.56
C HIS A 571 -13.81 -5.68 1.75
N CYS A 572 -14.56 -4.59 1.64
CA CYS A 572 -14.12 -3.39 0.91
C CYS A 572 -12.85 -2.78 1.52
N ILE A 573 -12.78 -2.71 2.85
CA ILE A 573 -11.62 -2.15 3.56
C ILE A 573 -10.39 -3.04 3.41
N ILE A 574 -10.56 -4.36 3.58
CA ILE A 574 -9.48 -5.34 3.36
C ILE A 574 -8.95 -5.22 1.93
N GLU A 575 -9.82 -5.18 0.92
CA GLU A 575 -9.41 -5.03 -0.47
C GLU A 575 -8.62 -3.75 -0.74
N ILE A 576 -9.09 -2.61 -0.21
CA ILE A 576 -8.37 -1.33 -0.32
C ILE A 576 -6.96 -1.44 0.30
N LEU A 577 -6.84 -2.07 1.47
CA LEU A 577 -5.55 -2.25 2.14
C LEU A 577 -4.63 -3.23 1.40
N VAL A 578 -5.18 -4.32 0.85
CA VAL A 578 -4.42 -5.29 0.04
C VAL A 578 -3.96 -4.64 -1.27
N GLU A 579 -4.81 -3.85 -1.94
CA GLU A 579 -4.45 -3.07 -3.13
C GLU A 579 -3.36 -2.04 -2.83
N LEU A 580 -3.50 -1.28 -1.74
CA LEU A 580 -2.47 -0.33 -1.25
C LEU A 580 -1.14 -1.02 -1.00
N ALA A 581 -1.16 -2.10 -0.22
CA ALA A 581 0.02 -2.87 0.05
C ALA A 581 0.63 -3.39 -1.26
N SER A 582 -0.18 -3.84 -2.22
CA SER A 582 0.31 -4.45 -3.47
C SER A 582 1.00 -3.42 -4.38
N ALA A 583 0.44 -2.21 -4.47
CA ALA A 583 1.07 -1.09 -5.18
C ALA A 583 2.37 -0.61 -4.50
N CYS A 584 2.58 -0.95 -3.23
CA CYS A 584 3.79 -0.62 -2.47
C CYS A 584 4.87 -1.71 -2.50
N ARG A 585 4.73 -2.79 -3.31
CA ARG A 585 5.70 -3.92 -3.34
C ARG A 585 7.15 -3.50 -3.60
N LEU A 586 7.38 -2.42 -4.35
CA LEU A 586 8.72 -1.89 -4.64
C LEU A 586 9.29 -0.99 -3.53
N VAL A 587 8.52 -0.72 -2.48
CA VAL A 587 8.92 0.01 -1.27
C VAL A 587 8.64 -0.90 -0.08
N PRO A 588 9.55 -1.82 0.27
CA PRO A 588 9.30 -2.86 1.26
C PRO A 588 8.84 -2.31 2.62
N GLU A 589 9.37 -1.16 3.05
CA GLU A 589 9.01 -0.56 4.32
C GLU A 589 7.55 -0.07 4.32
N LEU A 590 7.06 0.44 3.18
CA LEU A 590 5.68 0.87 3.01
C LEU A 590 4.74 -0.33 2.80
N ARG A 591 5.20 -1.38 2.11
CA ARG A 591 4.51 -2.68 2.02
C ARG A 591 4.30 -3.27 3.42
N GLN A 592 5.35 -3.34 4.24
CA GLN A 592 5.27 -3.81 5.62
C GLN A 592 4.34 -2.96 6.48
N TYR A 593 4.41 -1.64 6.32
CA TYR A 593 3.49 -0.72 7.00
C TYR A 593 2.04 -1.09 6.73
N TRP A 594 1.62 -1.20 5.48
CA TRP A 594 0.24 -1.53 5.14
C TRP A 594 -0.18 -2.95 5.52
N LEU A 595 0.74 -3.93 5.46
CA LEU A 595 0.48 -5.29 5.95
C LEU A 595 0.26 -5.33 7.46
N LEU A 596 1.01 -4.55 8.25
CA LEU A 596 0.79 -4.45 9.70
C LEU A 596 -0.58 -3.84 10.03
N ARG A 597 -0.98 -2.82 9.26
CA ARG A 597 -2.33 -2.22 9.39
C ARG A 597 -3.42 -3.22 9.04
N LEU A 598 -3.19 -4.03 8.02
CA LEU A 598 -4.09 -5.11 7.66
C LEU A 598 -4.15 -6.17 8.76
N THR A 599 -3.04 -6.50 9.44
CA THR A 599 -3.04 -7.38 10.62
C THR A 599 -3.93 -6.83 11.74
N GLU A 600 -3.75 -5.55 12.10
CA GLU A 600 -4.55 -4.86 13.13
C GLU A 600 -6.06 -4.92 12.78
N VAL A 601 -6.40 -4.67 11.51
CA VAL A 601 -7.78 -4.74 11.01
C VAL A 601 -8.34 -6.16 11.04
N HIS A 602 -7.57 -7.17 10.65
CA HIS A 602 -8.02 -8.57 10.72
C HIS A 602 -8.28 -9.02 12.16
N LEU A 603 -7.43 -8.63 13.12
CA LEU A 603 -7.66 -8.93 14.53
C LEU A 603 -8.93 -8.24 15.05
N LEU A 604 -9.18 -6.99 14.64
CA LEU A 604 -10.43 -6.28 14.95
C LEU A 604 -11.65 -6.98 14.32
N PHE A 605 -11.54 -7.47 13.08
CA PHE A 605 -12.60 -8.19 12.37
C PHE A 605 -12.74 -9.66 12.80
N LYS A 606 -11.99 -10.09 13.81
CA LYS A 606 -11.95 -11.46 14.34
C LYS A 606 -11.56 -12.50 13.27
N GLN A 607 -10.54 -12.17 12.47
CA GLN A 607 -9.99 -12.99 11.39
C GLN A 607 -8.53 -13.36 11.66
N PRO A 608 -8.25 -14.19 12.69
CA PRO A 608 -6.87 -14.47 13.12
C PRO A 608 -6.05 -15.26 12.09
N ALA A 609 -6.70 -16.07 11.25
CA ALA A 609 -6.01 -16.82 10.19
C ALA A 609 -5.42 -15.87 9.13
N GLU A 610 -6.19 -14.89 8.69
CA GLU A 610 -5.77 -13.85 7.75
C GLU A 610 -4.70 -12.93 8.38
N ALA A 611 -4.84 -12.60 9.68
CA ALA A 611 -3.82 -11.87 10.44
C ALA A 611 -2.47 -12.65 10.46
N ALA A 612 -2.49 -13.96 10.69
CA ALA A 612 -1.28 -14.78 10.62
C ALA A 612 -0.62 -14.73 9.23
N GLN A 613 -1.42 -14.78 8.16
CA GLN A 613 -0.90 -14.64 6.79
C GLN A 613 -0.23 -13.28 6.57
N THR A 614 -0.84 -12.18 7.00
CA THR A 614 -0.21 -10.84 6.86
C THR A 614 1.17 -10.75 7.53
N LEU A 615 1.30 -11.31 8.74
CA LEU A 615 2.57 -11.36 9.48
C LEU A 615 3.60 -12.27 8.80
N LEU A 616 3.18 -13.40 8.22
CA LEU A 616 4.05 -14.27 7.43
C LEU A 616 4.58 -13.57 6.19
N HIS A 617 3.76 -12.77 5.50
CA HIS A 617 4.22 -11.94 4.39
C HIS A 617 5.24 -10.88 4.86
N ILE A 618 5.03 -10.25 6.02
CA ILE A 618 6.02 -9.30 6.60
C ILE A 618 7.36 -9.99 6.88
N LEU A 619 7.32 -11.19 7.48
CA LEU A 619 8.50 -12.00 7.74
C LEU A 619 9.21 -12.39 6.44
N ALA A 620 8.45 -12.79 5.41
CA ALA A 620 9.00 -13.11 4.09
C ALA A 620 9.67 -11.90 3.42
N ILE A 621 9.09 -10.70 3.52
CA ILE A 621 9.72 -9.46 3.04
C ILE A 621 11.06 -9.24 3.74
N ASP A 622 11.14 -9.40 5.06
CA ASP A 622 12.41 -9.23 5.76
C ASP A 622 13.46 -10.27 5.34
N VAL A 623 13.06 -11.53 5.15
CA VAL A 623 13.94 -12.59 4.64
C VAL A 623 14.47 -12.22 3.26
N GLU A 624 13.60 -11.81 2.34
CA GLU A 624 13.98 -11.42 0.98
C GLU A 624 14.93 -10.22 0.98
N GLN A 625 14.65 -9.20 1.80
CA GLN A 625 15.51 -8.03 1.93
C GLN A 625 16.90 -8.41 2.45
N ILE A 626 17.03 -9.30 3.42
CA ILE A 626 18.32 -9.68 4.00
C ILE A 626 19.14 -10.50 3.00
N VAL A 627 18.50 -11.47 2.34
CA VAL A 627 19.13 -12.31 1.31
C VAL A 627 19.56 -11.48 0.10
N SER A 628 18.67 -10.64 -0.42
CA SER A 628 18.96 -9.74 -1.56
C SER A 628 20.09 -8.74 -1.29
N ARG A 629 20.25 -8.30 -0.03
CA ARG A 629 21.30 -7.34 0.38
C ARG A 629 22.61 -8.01 0.81
N LYS A 630 22.68 -9.35 0.89
CA LYS A 630 23.80 -10.11 1.48
C LYS A 630 24.28 -9.54 2.82
N SER A 631 23.35 -8.99 3.60
CA SER A 631 23.70 -8.09 4.70
C SER A 631 24.26 -8.81 5.93
N VAL A 632 23.91 -10.10 6.09
CA VAL A 632 24.23 -10.94 7.24
C VAL A 632 24.52 -12.37 6.80
N SER A 633 25.46 -13.06 7.45
CA SER A 633 25.65 -14.51 7.29
C SER A 633 24.47 -15.25 7.94
N LEU A 634 23.47 -15.58 7.14
CA LEU A 634 22.34 -16.39 7.59
C LEU A 634 22.71 -17.88 7.62
N PRO A 635 22.13 -18.67 8.55
CA PRO A 635 22.22 -20.13 8.50
C PRO A 635 21.70 -20.69 7.16
N ILE A 636 22.19 -21.86 6.74
CA ILE A 636 21.95 -22.42 5.40
C ILE A 636 20.45 -22.51 5.06
N ASN A 637 19.61 -22.88 6.04
CA ASN A 637 18.15 -22.99 5.89
C ASN A 637 17.43 -21.65 5.60
N LEU A 638 18.05 -20.51 5.96
CA LEU A 638 17.53 -19.16 5.70
C LEU A 638 18.22 -18.48 4.50
N SER A 639 19.31 -19.07 3.98
CA SER A 639 20.15 -18.47 2.93
C SER A 639 19.54 -18.57 1.52
N GLU A 640 18.57 -19.45 1.32
CA GLU A 640 17.88 -19.68 0.04
C GLU A 640 16.69 -18.72 -0.20
N GLY A 641 16.44 -17.75 0.69
CA GLY A 641 15.39 -16.73 0.51
C GLY A 641 13.96 -17.22 0.76
N VAL A 642 12.99 -16.50 0.18
CA VAL A 642 11.55 -16.75 0.42
C VAL A 642 11.07 -18.07 -0.19
N ASP A 643 11.69 -18.57 -1.27
CA ASP A 643 11.33 -19.86 -1.87
C ASP A 643 11.51 -21.03 -0.90
N ALA A 644 12.66 -21.08 -0.22
CA ALA A 644 12.92 -22.11 0.79
C ALA A 644 11.98 -21.99 1.98
N MET A 645 11.69 -20.77 2.44
CA MET A 645 10.72 -20.52 3.51
C MET A 645 9.33 -21.04 3.12
N ALA A 646 8.85 -20.74 1.90
CA ALA A 646 7.55 -21.20 1.42
C ALA A 646 7.46 -22.74 1.36
N ARG A 647 8.52 -23.41 0.90
CA ARG A 647 8.61 -24.88 0.83
C ARG A 647 8.66 -25.53 2.22
N GLN A 648 9.46 -24.99 3.14
CA GLN A 648 9.60 -25.53 4.50
C GLN A 648 8.32 -25.37 5.31
N LEU A 649 7.66 -24.21 5.22
CA LEU A 649 6.42 -23.94 5.96
C LEU A 649 5.17 -24.50 5.27
N SER A 650 5.28 -24.96 4.01
CA SER A 650 4.13 -25.35 3.17
C SER A 650 3.10 -24.21 2.98
N ILE A 651 3.58 -22.96 2.87
CA ILE A 651 2.76 -21.75 2.70
C ILE A 651 3.14 -21.09 1.37
N PRO A 652 2.49 -21.43 0.24
CA PRO A 652 2.90 -20.93 -1.08
C PRO A 652 2.60 -19.44 -1.29
N ASN A 653 1.69 -18.85 -0.51
CA ASN A 653 1.29 -17.45 -0.66
C ASN A 653 2.46 -16.47 -0.42
N VAL A 654 3.42 -16.81 0.45
CA VAL A 654 4.55 -15.91 0.75
C VAL A 654 5.50 -15.73 -0.43
N LEU A 655 5.45 -16.61 -1.44
CA LEU A 655 6.20 -16.45 -2.69
C LEU A 655 5.89 -15.14 -3.42
N GLU A 656 4.74 -14.50 -3.13
CA GLU A 656 4.44 -13.16 -3.64
C GLU A 656 5.47 -12.11 -3.24
N GLU A 657 6.19 -12.30 -2.14
CA GLU A 657 7.20 -11.34 -1.66
C GLU A 657 8.57 -11.57 -2.34
N SER A 658 8.74 -12.70 -3.02
CA SER A 658 9.86 -12.97 -3.94
C SER A 658 9.68 -12.28 -5.30
N ALA A 659 8.49 -11.75 -5.58
CA ALA A 659 8.07 -11.38 -6.92
C ALA A 659 8.67 -10.02 -7.38
N LEU A 660 9.68 -10.12 -8.24
CA LEU A 660 10.09 -9.11 -9.23
C LEU A 660 9.01 -8.90 -10.34
N GLU A 661 7.80 -9.46 -10.22
CA GLU A 661 6.74 -9.37 -11.25
C GLU A 661 6.31 -7.92 -11.56
N HIS A 662 6.37 -7.01 -10.58
CA HIS A 662 6.12 -5.58 -10.79
C HIS A 662 7.37 -4.78 -11.22
N ALA A 663 8.54 -5.42 -11.19
CA ALA A 663 9.81 -4.82 -11.57
C ALA A 663 10.07 -4.94 -13.07
N VAL A 664 9.16 -4.36 -13.87
CA VAL A 664 9.31 -4.28 -15.33
C VAL A 664 10.67 -3.67 -15.67
N GLY A 665 11.50 -4.42 -16.39
CA GLY A 665 12.82 -3.95 -16.84
C GLY A 665 13.97 -4.06 -15.82
N LEU A 666 13.79 -4.76 -14.69
CA LEU A 666 14.93 -5.12 -13.83
C LEU A 666 15.71 -6.32 -14.38
N PRO A 667 17.06 -6.29 -14.32
CA PRO A 667 17.86 -7.47 -14.62
C PRO A 667 17.55 -8.56 -13.59
N VAL A 668 17.20 -9.77 -14.04
CA VAL A 668 17.00 -10.93 -13.17
C VAL A 668 18.28 -11.77 -13.17
N PRO A 669 18.91 -12.09 -12.02
CA PRO A 669 18.52 -11.71 -10.65
C PRO A 669 18.90 -10.26 -10.30
N PHE A 670 17.97 -9.50 -9.72
CA PHE A 670 18.24 -8.13 -9.26
C PHE A 670 18.80 -8.19 -7.84
N THR A 671 20.13 -8.21 -7.71
CA THR A 671 20.78 -8.02 -6.42
C THR A 671 20.99 -6.52 -6.19
N MET A 672 20.48 -5.98 -5.08
CA MET A 672 20.85 -4.64 -4.63
C MET A 672 22.37 -4.63 -4.45
N SER A 673 23.10 -3.77 -5.17
CA SER A 673 24.56 -3.77 -5.18
C SER A 673 25.14 -3.63 -3.77
N ASP A 674 26.28 -4.28 -3.51
CA ASP A 674 26.97 -4.45 -2.21
C ASP A 674 27.34 -3.15 -1.43
N GLU A 675 26.94 -1.97 -1.89
CA GLU A 675 27.35 -0.65 -1.36
C GLU A 675 26.29 0.03 -0.47
N GLN A 676 25.40 -0.75 0.16
CA GLN A 676 24.53 -0.23 1.23
C GLN A 676 25.35 0.04 2.50
N SER A 677 25.61 1.33 2.73
CA SER A 677 26.04 1.87 4.03
C SER A 677 24.85 2.40 4.85
N GLN A 678 23.68 1.78 4.72
CA GLN A 678 22.71 1.76 5.82
C GLN A 678 23.20 0.73 6.85
N ARG A 679 23.27 1.11 8.13
CA ARG A 679 23.80 0.29 9.24
C ARG A 679 23.46 -1.19 9.04
N LYS A 680 24.46 -2.03 8.74
CA LYS A 680 24.30 -3.50 8.73
C LYS A 680 23.61 -3.88 10.03
N MET A 681 22.37 -4.36 9.92
CA MET A 681 21.63 -4.84 11.07
C MET A 681 22.41 -6.03 11.61
N THR A 682 22.72 -6.04 12.91
CA THR A 682 23.47 -7.16 13.47
C THR A 682 22.60 -8.41 13.41
N THR A 683 23.22 -9.59 13.30
CA THR A 683 22.51 -10.88 13.31
C THR A 683 21.58 -10.99 14.51
N GLY A 684 21.97 -10.44 15.67
CA GLY A 684 21.13 -10.38 16.87
C GLY A 684 19.88 -9.51 16.73
N THR A 685 19.97 -8.33 16.10
CA THR A 685 18.78 -7.49 15.85
C THR A 685 17.80 -8.16 14.88
N VAL A 686 18.31 -8.83 13.84
CA VAL A 686 17.46 -9.61 12.93
C VAL A 686 16.79 -10.76 13.67
N ALA A 687 17.56 -11.53 14.46
CA ALA A 687 17.05 -12.67 15.22
C ALA A 687 15.92 -12.27 16.18
N LYS A 688 16.08 -11.15 16.92
CA LYS A 688 15.02 -10.63 17.78
C LYS A 688 13.78 -10.24 17.00
N ARG A 689 13.95 -9.51 15.89
CA ARG A 689 12.84 -9.10 15.03
C ARG A 689 12.06 -10.31 14.48
N PHE A 690 12.77 -11.34 14.01
CA PHE A 690 12.14 -12.57 13.53
C PHE A 690 11.43 -13.32 14.67
N SER A 691 12.04 -13.40 15.85
CA SER A 691 11.42 -14.02 17.01
C SER A 691 10.13 -13.32 17.42
N GLU A 692 10.09 -11.99 17.41
CA GLU A 692 8.87 -11.23 17.75
C GLU A 692 7.75 -11.43 16.72
N LEU A 693 8.08 -11.49 15.43
CA LEU A 693 7.12 -11.81 14.37
C LEU A 693 6.60 -13.25 14.52
N VAL A 694 7.49 -14.22 14.71
CA VAL A 694 7.12 -15.63 14.90
C VAL A 694 6.25 -15.82 16.14
N GLU A 695 6.56 -15.15 17.25
CA GLU A 695 5.73 -15.19 18.47
C GLU A 695 4.28 -14.74 18.16
N LYS A 696 4.11 -13.64 17.41
CA LYS A 696 2.79 -13.13 17.02
C LYS A 696 2.08 -14.02 16.01
N ILE A 697 2.81 -14.60 15.05
CA ILE A 697 2.27 -15.56 14.08
C ILE A 697 1.72 -16.79 14.82
N ALA A 698 2.49 -17.35 15.75
CA ALA A 698 2.08 -18.49 16.57
C ALA A 698 0.83 -18.20 17.39
N LYS A 699 0.75 -17.03 18.05
CA LYS A 699 -0.45 -16.57 18.76
C LYS A 699 -1.66 -16.47 17.82
N CYS A 700 -1.50 -15.90 16.62
CA CYS A 700 -2.59 -15.82 15.64
C CYS A 700 -3.04 -17.21 15.16
N PHE A 701 -2.11 -18.14 14.92
CA PHE A 701 -2.47 -19.52 14.55
C PHE A 701 -3.19 -20.27 15.66
N HIS A 702 -2.78 -20.06 16.91
CA HIS A 702 -3.49 -20.61 18.06
C HIS A 702 -4.93 -20.08 18.12
N LEU A 703 -5.13 -18.76 18.00
CA LEU A 703 -6.47 -18.13 17.95
C LEU A 703 -7.31 -18.56 16.74
N ALA A 704 -6.65 -18.93 15.63
CA ALA A 704 -7.32 -19.43 14.42
C ALA A 704 -7.67 -20.92 14.49
N GLU A 705 -7.36 -21.59 15.61
CA GLU A 705 -7.42 -23.04 15.74
C GLU A 705 -6.64 -23.73 14.59
N GLN A 706 -5.41 -23.29 14.34
CA GLN A 706 -4.49 -23.88 13.35
C GLN A 706 -3.18 -24.28 14.02
N ILE A 707 -3.31 -25.05 15.11
CA ILE A 707 -2.21 -25.42 16.02
C ILE A 707 -1.09 -26.18 15.28
N GLU A 708 -1.44 -26.96 14.26
CA GLU A 708 -0.51 -27.74 13.44
C GLU A 708 0.49 -26.89 12.64
N LEU A 709 0.20 -25.59 12.46
CA LEU A 709 1.10 -24.65 11.78
C LEU A 709 2.08 -23.97 12.74
N ILE A 710 1.88 -24.09 14.05
CA ILE A 710 2.76 -23.47 15.06
C ILE A 710 4.14 -24.14 15.07
N PRO A 711 4.27 -25.48 15.15
CA PRO A 711 5.59 -26.11 15.21
C PRO A 711 6.47 -25.81 13.99
N PRO A 712 6.00 -25.92 12.73
CA PRO A 712 6.82 -25.59 11.56
C PRO A 712 7.40 -24.17 11.59
N VAL A 713 6.62 -23.18 12.04
CA VAL A 713 7.06 -21.77 12.08
C VAL A 713 8.05 -21.52 13.24
N CYS A 714 7.81 -22.12 14.40
CA CYS A 714 8.72 -22.04 15.54
C CYS A 714 10.06 -22.74 15.25
N GLU A 715 10.02 -23.95 14.70
CA GLU A 715 11.21 -24.73 14.35
C GLU A 715 12.04 -24.06 13.25
N TRP A 716 11.40 -23.31 12.35
CA TRP A 716 12.07 -22.56 11.28
C TRP A 716 13.07 -21.51 11.83
N ILE A 717 12.74 -20.81 12.92
CA ILE A 717 13.59 -19.74 13.48
C ILE A 717 14.64 -20.27 14.50
N MET A 718 14.43 -21.46 15.08
CA MET A 718 15.30 -22.03 16.11
C MET A 718 16.80 -22.10 15.73
N PRO A 719 17.18 -22.57 14.52
CA PRO A 719 18.60 -22.63 14.12
C PRO A 719 19.29 -21.28 14.18
N MET A 720 18.58 -20.20 13.85
CA MET A 720 19.10 -18.84 13.93
C MET A 720 19.28 -18.39 15.38
N LEU A 721 18.29 -18.64 16.24
CA LEU A 721 18.35 -18.27 17.66
C LEU A 721 19.49 -19.00 18.39
N TYR A 722 19.71 -20.28 18.11
CA TYR A 722 20.84 -21.04 18.65
C TYR A 722 22.19 -20.50 18.19
N ALA A 723 22.32 -20.12 16.91
CA ALA A 723 23.56 -19.58 16.37
C ALA A 723 23.93 -18.21 16.97
N VAL A 724 22.93 -17.38 17.27
CA VAL A 724 23.13 -16.06 17.89
C VAL A 724 23.29 -16.15 19.41
N GLY A 725 22.68 -17.14 20.06
CA GLY A 725 22.71 -17.30 21.52
C GLY A 725 21.64 -16.51 22.27
N GLU A 726 20.52 -16.14 21.62
CA GLU A 726 19.41 -15.39 22.22
C GLU A 726 18.48 -16.30 23.06
N GLN A 727 18.86 -16.53 24.33
CA GLN A 727 18.16 -17.48 25.22
C GLN A 727 16.73 -17.05 25.57
N ASP A 728 16.45 -15.76 25.77
CA ASP A 728 15.11 -15.28 26.14
C ASP A 728 14.09 -15.56 25.03
N SER A 729 14.50 -15.29 23.78
CA SER A 729 13.70 -15.58 22.59
C SER A 729 13.46 -17.08 22.44
N LEU A 730 14.51 -17.89 22.63
CA LEU A 730 14.42 -19.35 22.56
C LEU A 730 13.45 -19.92 23.61
N ASN A 731 13.51 -19.43 24.85
CA ASN A 731 12.62 -19.88 25.93
C ASN A 731 11.15 -19.58 25.62
N LYS A 732 10.86 -18.40 25.04
CA LYS A 732 9.50 -18.04 24.60
C LYS A 732 8.99 -18.97 23.49
N ILE A 733 9.81 -19.23 22.47
CA ILE A 733 9.46 -20.12 21.36
C ILE A 733 9.24 -21.56 21.86
N ASN A 734 10.10 -22.06 22.74
CA ASN A 734 9.94 -23.39 23.34
C ASN A 734 8.66 -23.51 24.18
N ARG A 735 8.26 -22.44 24.87
CA ARG A 735 6.98 -22.42 25.60
C ARG A 735 5.79 -22.56 24.64
N LEU A 736 5.77 -21.80 23.55
CA LEU A 736 4.72 -21.89 22.52
C LEU A 736 4.65 -23.29 21.89
N LEU A 737 5.81 -23.91 21.65
CA LEU A 737 5.88 -25.30 21.19
C LEU A 737 5.28 -26.27 22.21
N GLY A 738 5.67 -26.15 23.49
CA GLY A 738 5.14 -26.98 24.56
C GLY A 738 3.62 -26.87 24.71
N GLU A 739 3.07 -25.66 24.63
CA GLU A 739 1.63 -25.39 24.64
C GLU A 739 0.94 -26.06 23.44
N SER A 740 1.50 -25.93 22.23
CA SER A 740 0.92 -26.51 21.00
C SER A 740 0.86 -28.05 20.99
N TYR A 741 1.84 -28.73 21.62
CA TYR A 741 1.85 -30.19 21.70
C TYR A 741 0.92 -30.75 22.78
N GLY A 742 0.56 -29.94 23.79
CA GLY A 742 -0.31 -30.35 24.89
C GLY A 742 -1.81 -30.33 24.56
N GLU A 743 -2.20 -29.62 23.50
CA GLU A 743 -3.60 -29.51 23.08
C GLU A 743 -3.97 -30.67 22.15
N SER A 744 -4.94 -31.49 22.58
CA SER A 744 -5.37 -32.66 21.82
C SER A 744 -5.99 -32.26 20.48
N THR A 745 -5.45 -32.81 19.39
CA THR A 745 -5.91 -32.68 17.99
C THR A 745 -7.30 -33.29 17.72
N HIS A 746 -8.08 -33.60 18.77
CA HIS A 746 -9.31 -34.39 18.71
C HIS A 746 -10.58 -33.59 19.05
N SER A 747 -10.50 -32.26 19.14
CA SER A 747 -11.72 -31.45 19.18
C SER A 747 -12.37 -31.42 17.79
N HIS A 748 -13.71 -31.48 17.75
CA HIS A 748 -14.51 -31.34 16.53
C HIS A 748 -14.35 -29.92 15.94
N ARG A 749 -13.18 -29.64 15.34
CA ARG A 749 -12.86 -28.35 14.72
C ARG A 749 -13.71 -28.15 13.48
N LEU A 750 -14.32 -26.97 13.38
CA LEU A 750 -15.16 -26.62 12.24
C LEU A 750 -14.36 -25.74 11.28
N PHE A 751 -14.26 -26.15 10.02
CA PHE A 751 -13.58 -25.39 8.98
C PHE A 751 -14.51 -24.40 8.29
N GLY A 752 -13.94 -23.34 7.71
CA GLY A 752 -14.71 -22.28 7.04
C GLY A 752 -15.59 -22.80 5.90
N ALA A 753 -16.78 -22.20 5.74
CA ALA A 753 -17.67 -22.49 4.63
C ALA A 753 -17.31 -21.63 3.41
N TYR A 754 -17.50 -22.15 2.20
CA TYR A 754 -17.14 -21.42 0.97
C TYR A 754 -18.34 -21.22 0.05
N PHE A 755 -18.44 -20.01 -0.52
CA PHE A 755 -19.51 -19.64 -1.44
C PHE A 755 -18.95 -18.95 -2.68
N ARG A 756 -19.44 -19.35 -3.85
CA ARG A 756 -19.25 -18.60 -5.08
C ARG A 756 -20.32 -17.52 -5.18
N VAL A 757 -19.92 -16.26 -5.34
CA VAL A 757 -20.80 -15.10 -5.53
C VAL A 757 -20.47 -14.44 -6.87
N GLY A 758 -21.44 -14.40 -7.77
CA GLY A 758 -21.36 -13.71 -9.05
C GLY A 758 -22.26 -12.48 -9.07
N PHE A 759 -21.73 -11.38 -9.60
CA PHE A 759 -22.42 -10.10 -9.75
C PHE A 759 -22.81 -9.88 -11.21
N TYR A 760 -24.07 -9.54 -11.49
CA TYR A 760 -24.55 -9.31 -12.85
C TYR A 760 -25.51 -8.12 -12.93
N GLY A 761 -25.37 -7.31 -13.96
CA GLY A 761 -26.18 -6.12 -14.23
C GLY A 761 -25.36 -4.83 -14.10
N SER A 762 -25.63 -3.87 -14.97
CA SER A 762 -24.87 -2.60 -15.05
C SER A 762 -24.91 -1.76 -13.78
N LEU A 763 -25.89 -2.00 -12.89
CA LEU A 763 -25.99 -1.34 -11.58
C LEU A 763 -24.81 -1.64 -10.66
N PHE A 764 -24.11 -2.76 -10.85
CA PHE A 764 -22.91 -3.12 -10.08
C PHE A 764 -21.63 -2.43 -10.57
N GLY A 765 -21.69 -1.66 -11.67
CA GLY A 765 -20.55 -0.93 -12.21
C GLY A 765 -19.36 -1.84 -12.48
N ASP A 766 -18.22 -1.55 -11.85
CA ASP A 766 -16.98 -2.33 -12.00
C ASP A 766 -17.10 -3.78 -11.49
N GLN A 767 -18.12 -4.11 -10.71
CA GLN A 767 -18.36 -5.48 -10.23
C GLN A 767 -19.16 -6.33 -11.22
N ASP A 768 -19.76 -5.74 -12.26
CA ASP A 768 -20.54 -6.50 -13.25
C ASP A 768 -19.69 -7.61 -13.89
N ARG A 769 -20.24 -8.82 -13.92
CA ARG A 769 -19.65 -10.06 -14.45
C ARG A 769 -18.43 -10.57 -13.69
N LYS A 770 -18.17 -10.08 -12.48
CA LYS A 770 -17.12 -10.62 -11.62
C LYS A 770 -17.67 -11.72 -10.72
N GLU A 771 -16.88 -12.79 -10.56
CA GLU A 771 -17.17 -13.91 -9.68
C GLU A 771 -16.08 -14.03 -8.61
N TYR A 772 -16.49 -14.30 -7.37
CA TYR A 772 -15.60 -14.42 -6.23
C TYR A 772 -15.91 -15.70 -5.44
N ILE A 773 -14.87 -16.27 -4.83
CA ILE A 773 -15.03 -17.25 -3.74
C ILE A 773 -14.94 -16.50 -2.42
N TYR A 774 -15.99 -16.57 -1.62
CA TYR A 774 -16.10 -16.05 -0.26
C TYR A 774 -15.78 -17.16 0.73
N LYS A 775 -14.89 -16.88 1.68
CA LYS A 775 -14.66 -17.67 2.89
C LYS A 775 -15.52 -17.10 4.01
N GLU A 776 -16.44 -17.91 4.51
CA GLU A 776 -17.36 -17.60 5.60
C GLU A 776 -17.00 -18.37 6.86
N ALA A 777 -17.64 -17.99 7.97
CA ALA A 777 -17.50 -18.73 9.23
C ALA A 777 -17.96 -20.19 9.04
N PRO A 778 -17.49 -21.11 9.88
CA PRO A 778 -17.95 -22.49 9.82
C PRO A 778 -19.48 -22.57 10.01
N LEU A 779 -20.12 -23.51 9.31
CA LEU A 779 -21.58 -23.75 9.34
C LEU A 779 -22.48 -22.60 8.83
N THR A 780 -21.93 -21.50 8.29
CA THR A 780 -22.73 -20.48 7.62
C THR A 780 -23.59 -21.10 6.52
N LYS A 781 -24.89 -20.78 6.51
CA LYS A 781 -25.85 -21.38 5.56
C LYS A 781 -26.01 -20.53 4.31
N LEU A 782 -26.33 -21.17 3.18
CA LEU A 782 -26.60 -20.46 1.92
C LEU A 782 -27.70 -19.39 2.06
N SER A 783 -28.74 -19.67 2.84
CA SER A 783 -29.83 -18.71 3.10
C SER A 783 -29.36 -17.46 3.83
N GLU A 784 -28.41 -17.60 4.76
CA GLU A 784 -27.89 -16.52 5.59
C GLU A 784 -27.07 -15.54 4.75
N ILE A 785 -26.08 -16.04 4.00
CA ILE A 785 -25.30 -15.20 3.09
C ILE A 785 -26.17 -14.59 1.98
N THR A 786 -27.16 -15.33 1.47
CA THR A 786 -28.08 -14.82 0.44
C THR A 786 -28.88 -13.64 0.96
N ALA A 787 -29.51 -13.76 2.13
CA ALA A 787 -30.27 -12.67 2.74
C ALA A 787 -29.37 -11.46 3.04
N ARG A 788 -28.20 -11.70 3.64
CA ARG A 788 -27.21 -10.67 4.00
C ARG A 788 -26.76 -9.85 2.79
N LEU A 789 -26.39 -10.51 1.69
CA LEU A 789 -25.92 -9.81 0.48
C LEU A 789 -27.09 -9.11 -0.24
N GLN A 790 -28.26 -9.74 -0.31
CA GLN A 790 -29.43 -9.13 -0.92
C GLN A 790 -29.83 -7.82 -0.24
N GLU A 791 -29.90 -7.84 1.10
CA GLU A 791 -30.23 -6.66 1.91
C GLU A 791 -29.16 -5.57 1.77
N TYR A 792 -27.88 -5.94 1.86
CA TYR A 792 -26.76 -5.01 1.74
C TYR A 792 -26.76 -4.24 0.41
N TYR A 793 -26.79 -4.97 -0.72
CA TYR A 793 -26.73 -4.34 -2.03
C TYR A 793 -28.03 -3.61 -2.39
N SER A 794 -29.19 -4.06 -1.88
CA SER A 794 -30.44 -3.30 -2.00
C SER A 794 -30.34 -1.93 -1.33
N ASN A 795 -29.78 -1.88 -0.11
CA ASN A 795 -29.56 -0.63 0.62
C ASN A 795 -28.55 0.29 -0.09
N GLN A 796 -27.42 -0.26 -0.55
CA GLN A 796 -26.39 0.50 -1.29
C GLN A 796 -26.91 1.09 -2.61
N LEU A 797 -27.82 0.39 -3.30
CA LEU A 797 -28.40 0.84 -4.58
C LEU A 797 -29.62 1.76 -4.40
N GLY A 798 -29.89 2.25 -3.19
CA GLY A 798 -30.98 3.18 -2.90
C GLY A 798 -32.36 2.51 -2.91
N GLY A 799 -32.45 1.25 -2.48
CA GLY A 799 -33.69 0.47 -2.42
C GLY A 799 -34.12 -0.13 -3.77
N LYS A 800 -33.23 -0.16 -4.76
CA LYS A 800 -33.49 -0.84 -6.04
C LYS A 800 -33.56 -2.36 -5.84
N PRO A 801 -34.42 -3.07 -6.60
CA PRO A 801 -34.58 -4.51 -6.45
C PRO A 801 -33.28 -5.25 -6.82
N VAL A 802 -32.78 -6.04 -5.88
CA VAL A 802 -31.72 -7.02 -6.09
C VAL A 802 -32.35 -8.42 -6.15
N GLU A 803 -32.23 -9.08 -7.30
CA GLU A 803 -32.77 -10.42 -7.54
C GLU A 803 -31.70 -11.50 -7.37
N ILE A 804 -32.10 -12.64 -6.79
CA ILE A 804 -31.21 -13.78 -6.59
C ILE A 804 -31.46 -14.83 -7.67
N ILE A 805 -30.42 -15.12 -8.45
CA ILE A 805 -30.41 -16.22 -9.40
C ILE A 805 -30.19 -17.52 -8.62
N LYS A 806 -31.23 -18.34 -8.54
CA LYS A 806 -31.22 -19.63 -7.82
C LYS A 806 -30.56 -20.77 -8.60
N ASP A 807 -30.60 -20.72 -9.93
CA ASP A 807 -29.94 -21.71 -10.78
C ASP A 807 -28.41 -21.51 -10.70
N SER A 808 -27.67 -22.61 -10.65
CA SER A 808 -26.20 -22.62 -10.61
C SER A 808 -25.57 -22.56 -12.01
N LYS A 809 -26.38 -22.66 -13.07
CA LYS A 809 -25.92 -22.61 -14.47
C LYS A 809 -25.21 -21.29 -14.83
N PRO A 810 -24.35 -21.30 -15.86
CA PRO A 810 -23.77 -20.07 -16.40
C PRO A 810 -24.86 -19.07 -16.78
N VAL A 811 -24.70 -17.83 -16.34
CA VAL A 811 -25.67 -16.76 -16.59
C VAL A 811 -25.44 -16.19 -17.99
N VAL A 812 -26.47 -16.18 -18.81
CA VAL A 812 -26.46 -15.58 -20.14
C VAL A 812 -26.94 -14.14 -20.01
N ALA A 813 -26.05 -13.18 -20.31
CA ALA A 813 -26.33 -11.76 -20.13
C ALA A 813 -27.54 -11.25 -20.93
N GLU A 814 -27.82 -11.84 -22.09
CA GLU A 814 -28.94 -11.48 -22.96
C GLU A 814 -30.32 -11.72 -22.31
N ASN A 815 -30.38 -12.59 -21.30
CA ASN A 815 -31.63 -12.92 -20.60
C ASN A 815 -31.88 -12.05 -19.35
N LEU A 816 -30.96 -11.14 -19.02
CA LEU A 816 -31.05 -10.28 -17.84
C LEU A 816 -31.64 -8.91 -18.21
N CYS A 817 -32.35 -8.30 -17.27
CA CYS A 817 -32.85 -6.95 -17.44
C CYS A 817 -31.79 -5.92 -17.03
N ASP A 818 -31.48 -4.95 -17.90
CA ASP A 818 -30.48 -3.90 -17.63
C ASP A 818 -30.83 -2.99 -16.42
N THR A 819 -32.10 -2.97 -16.01
CA THR A 819 -32.56 -2.15 -14.87
C THR A 819 -32.49 -2.84 -13.52
N THR A 820 -32.14 -4.13 -13.47
CA THR A 820 -32.17 -4.95 -12.24
C THR A 820 -30.77 -5.45 -11.91
N ALA A 821 -30.44 -5.49 -10.63
CA ALA A 821 -29.19 -6.05 -10.12
C ALA A 821 -29.40 -7.52 -9.77
N TYR A 822 -28.56 -8.41 -10.29
CA TYR A 822 -28.66 -9.85 -10.08
C TYR A 822 -27.44 -10.40 -9.33
N LEU A 823 -27.69 -11.20 -8.30
CA LEU A 823 -26.67 -11.96 -7.58
C LEU A 823 -26.88 -13.45 -7.79
N GLN A 824 -25.80 -14.18 -8.09
CA GLN A 824 -25.81 -15.63 -8.14
C GLN A 824 -24.92 -16.18 -7.04
N ILE A 825 -25.50 -16.86 -6.06
CA ILE A 825 -24.79 -17.38 -4.89
C ILE A 825 -24.90 -18.89 -4.89
N THR A 826 -23.77 -19.59 -4.80
CA THR A 826 -23.71 -21.05 -4.84
C THR A 826 -22.73 -21.55 -3.79
N TYR A 827 -23.12 -22.55 -2.99
CA TYR A 827 -22.20 -23.23 -2.08
C TYR A 827 -21.14 -24.00 -2.87
N VAL A 828 -19.88 -23.95 -2.41
CA VAL A 828 -18.77 -24.69 -3.01
C VAL A 828 -17.99 -25.45 -1.94
N GLU A 829 -17.45 -26.60 -2.30
CA GLU A 829 -16.60 -27.40 -1.41
C GLU A 829 -15.12 -27.27 -1.83
N PRO A 830 -14.17 -27.29 -0.89
CA PRO A 830 -12.74 -27.46 -1.21
C PRO A 830 -12.52 -28.66 -2.15
N TYR A 831 -11.77 -28.46 -3.22
CA TYR A 831 -11.44 -29.50 -4.19
C TYR A 831 -9.96 -29.82 -4.17
N LEU A 832 -9.65 -31.10 -3.94
CA LEU A 832 -8.30 -31.67 -3.97
C LEU A 832 -8.27 -32.79 -5.01
N GLU A 833 -7.16 -32.92 -5.73
CA GLU A 833 -6.97 -34.06 -6.62
C GLU A 833 -6.60 -35.31 -5.83
N GLU A 834 -6.75 -36.49 -6.44
CA GLU A 834 -6.45 -37.75 -5.76
C GLU A 834 -5.03 -37.82 -5.20
N PHE A 835 -4.03 -37.31 -5.92
CA PHE A 835 -2.65 -37.31 -5.44
C PHE A 835 -2.47 -36.41 -4.20
N GLU A 836 -3.23 -35.32 -4.09
CA GLU A 836 -3.22 -34.43 -2.93
C GLU A 836 -3.94 -35.06 -1.75
N ILE A 837 -5.06 -35.75 -1.98
CA ILE A 837 -5.79 -36.49 -0.93
C ILE A 837 -4.92 -37.60 -0.34
N ARG A 838 -4.07 -38.24 -1.16
CA ARG A 838 -3.07 -39.23 -0.72
C ARG A 838 -1.94 -38.60 0.09
N LYS A 839 -1.52 -37.37 -0.25
CA LYS A 839 -0.45 -36.64 0.45
C LYS A 839 -0.94 -36.02 1.76
N ARG A 840 -2.13 -35.40 1.75
CA ARG A 840 -2.77 -34.69 2.87
C ARG A 840 -3.63 -35.67 3.65
N LYS A 841 -3.11 -36.18 4.76
CA LYS A 841 -3.78 -37.23 5.55
C LYS A 841 -4.68 -36.65 6.62
N SER A 842 -4.27 -35.56 7.26
CA SER A 842 -5.07 -34.94 8.31
C SER A 842 -6.20 -34.09 7.74
N GLU A 843 -7.27 -33.91 8.51
CA GLU A 843 -8.38 -33.05 8.11
C GLU A 843 -7.95 -31.59 8.01
N THR A 844 -7.04 -31.14 8.87
CA THR A 844 -6.44 -29.80 8.82
C THR A 844 -5.65 -29.58 7.53
N GLU A 845 -4.80 -30.52 7.11
CA GLU A 845 -4.05 -30.43 5.84
C GLU A 845 -4.97 -30.35 4.62
N ARG A 846 -6.14 -30.99 4.69
CA ARG A 846 -7.15 -30.98 3.63
C ARG A 846 -7.99 -29.70 3.58
N ASN A 847 -7.93 -28.87 4.62
CA ASN A 847 -8.68 -27.62 4.75
C ASN A 847 -7.79 -26.36 4.81
N TYR A 848 -6.47 -26.52 4.84
CA TYR A 848 -5.50 -25.43 4.74
C TYR A 848 -4.84 -25.38 3.36
N GLY A 849 -4.53 -24.17 2.88
CA GLY A 849 -3.86 -23.99 1.60
C GLY A 849 -4.75 -24.39 0.41
N ILE A 850 -6.02 -24.01 0.44
CA ILE A 850 -7.03 -24.41 -0.56
C ILE A 850 -7.11 -23.40 -1.70
N GLN A 851 -6.87 -23.85 -2.94
CA GLN A 851 -6.92 -23.02 -4.15
C GLN A 851 -8.09 -23.35 -5.09
N ARG A 852 -8.65 -24.55 -4.96
CA ARG A 852 -9.67 -25.08 -5.88
C ARG A 852 -10.93 -25.42 -5.13
N PHE A 853 -12.05 -25.14 -5.76
CA PHE A 853 -13.39 -25.30 -5.20
C PHE A 853 -14.29 -25.96 -6.22
N VAL A 854 -15.17 -26.86 -5.79
CA VAL A 854 -16.10 -27.56 -6.68
C VAL A 854 -17.54 -27.21 -6.33
N MET A 855 -18.33 -26.87 -7.33
CA MET A 855 -19.80 -26.92 -7.25
C MET A 855 -20.32 -28.09 -8.08
N VAL A 856 -21.38 -28.71 -7.61
CA VAL A 856 -21.96 -29.90 -8.21
C VAL A 856 -23.41 -29.59 -8.59
N THR A 857 -23.77 -29.84 -9.85
CA THR A 857 -25.14 -29.63 -10.34
C THR A 857 -25.66 -30.90 -11.00
N PRO A 858 -26.74 -31.51 -10.47
CA PRO A 858 -27.36 -32.67 -11.11
C PRO A 858 -28.15 -32.20 -12.35
N PHE A 859 -28.13 -33.02 -13.41
CA PHE A 859 -28.95 -32.78 -14.60
C PHE A 859 -29.27 -34.07 -15.33
N THR A 860 -30.28 -34.03 -16.19
CA THR A 860 -30.62 -35.09 -17.15
C THR A 860 -30.44 -34.55 -18.57
N GLN A 861 -30.28 -35.44 -19.56
CA GLN A 861 -30.21 -35.03 -20.97
C GLN A 861 -31.48 -34.32 -21.45
N LYS A 862 -32.62 -34.58 -20.79
CA LYS A 862 -33.92 -33.94 -21.05
C LYS A 862 -34.03 -32.53 -20.43
N GLY A 863 -33.01 -32.09 -19.69
CA GLY A 863 -32.93 -30.74 -19.10
C GLY A 863 -33.48 -30.61 -17.67
N SER A 864 -34.07 -31.66 -17.09
CA SER A 864 -34.48 -31.67 -15.68
C SER A 864 -33.26 -31.79 -14.75
N ALA A 865 -33.34 -31.25 -13.53
CA ALA A 865 -32.24 -31.39 -12.55
C ALA A 865 -32.13 -32.83 -12.02
N HIS A 866 -33.27 -33.46 -11.76
CA HIS A 866 -33.35 -34.82 -11.22
C HIS A 866 -34.07 -35.75 -12.20
N GLY A 867 -33.64 -37.02 -12.24
CA GLY A 867 -34.24 -38.09 -13.04
C GLY A 867 -34.04 -39.47 -12.40
N ASN A 868 -34.31 -40.52 -13.17
CA ASN A 868 -34.01 -41.89 -12.76
C ASN A 868 -32.49 -42.11 -12.68
N ILE A 869 -32.06 -43.13 -11.92
CA ILE A 869 -30.64 -43.46 -11.73
C ILE A 869 -29.89 -43.60 -13.06
N SER A 870 -30.51 -44.21 -14.08
CA SER A 870 -29.92 -44.41 -15.41
C SER A 870 -29.85 -43.14 -16.28
N GLU A 871 -30.58 -42.09 -15.94
CA GLU A 871 -30.64 -40.82 -16.68
C GLU A 871 -29.93 -39.67 -15.94
N GLN A 872 -29.44 -39.92 -14.72
CA GLN A 872 -28.91 -38.90 -13.84
C GLN A 872 -27.43 -38.63 -14.13
N TYR A 873 -27.15 -37.47 -14.74
CA TYR A 873 -25.79 -36.95 -14.89
C TYR A 873 -25.46 -36.01 -13.72
N LYS A 874 -24.16 -35.82 -13.49
CA LYS A 874 -23.64 -34.88 -12.49
C LYS A 874 -22.58 -34.02 -13.16
N ARG A 875 -22.77 -32.69 -13.12
CA ARG A 875 -21.76 -31.72 -13.58
C ARG A 875 -20.97 -31.24 -12.38
N LYS A 876 -19.65 -31.39 -12.41
CA LYS A 876 -18.70 -30.81 -11.47
C LYS A 876 -18.02 -29.61 -12.11
N VAL A 877 -18.19 -28.43 -11.54
CA VAL A 877 -17.51 -27.22 -11.98
C VAL A 877 -16.44 -26.87 -10.96
N ILE A 878 -15.18 -27.05 -11.35
CA ILE A 878 -14.01 -26.77 -10.54
C ILE A 878 -13.57 -25.33 -10.83
N LEU A 879 -13.61 -24.50 -9.81
CA LEU A 879 -13.22 -23.09 -9.81
C LEU A 879 -11.85 -22.96 -9.16
N ARG A 880 -10.99 -22.10 -9.72
CA ARG A 880 -9.66 -21.81 -9.18
C ARG A 880 -9.52 -20.32 -8.87
N VAL A 881 -8.97 -20.02 -7.71
CA VAL A 881 -8.61 -18.66 -7.25
C VAL A 881 -7.11 -18.39 -7.41
N PRO A 882 -6.65 -17.12 -7.44
CA PRO A 882 -5.24 -16.80 -7.65
C PRO A 882 -4.33 -17.30 -6.54
N ARG A 883 -4.81 -17.31 -5.29
CA ARG A 883 -4.06 -17.67 -4.08
C ARG A 883 -4.81 -18.67 -3.22
N THR A 884 -4.10 -19.32 -2.31
CA THR A 884 -4.70 -20.32 -1.42
C THR A 884 -5.36 -19.65 -0.22
N PHE A 885 -6.49 -20.15 0.26
CA PHE A 885 -7.06 -19.77 1.55
C PHE A 885 -6.38 -20.54 2.71
N PRO A 886 -6.15 -19.89 3.88
CA PRO A 886 -6.31 -18.46 4.15
C PRO A 886 -5.29 -17.59 3.38
N TYR A 887 -5.65 -16.35 3.08
CA TYR A 887 -4.82 -15.35 2.38
C TYR A 887 -4.92 -13.98 3.09
N LEU A 888 -4.43 -12.90 2.48
CA LEU A 888 -4.61 -11.51 2.91
C LEU A 888 -6.08 -11.01 2.80
N SER A 889 -6.97 -11.79 2.18
CA SER A 889 -8.39 -11.47 2.02
C SER A 889 -9.26 -12.71 2.21
N THR A 890 -10.46 -12.51 2.73
CA THR A 890 -11.50 -13.53 2.90
C THR A 890 -12.33 -13.77 1.63
N ARG A 891 -12.14 -12.97 0.58
CA ARG A 891 -12.69 -13.26 -0.75
C ARG A 891 -11.65 -13.09 -1.85
N LEU A 892 -11.68 -13.98 -2.84
CA LEU A 892 -10.75 -13.99 -3.96
C LEU A 892 -11.48 -14.14 -5.30
N PRO A 893 -11.03 -13.46 -6.37
CA PRO A 893 -11.67 -13.58 -7.68
C PRO A 893 -11.46 -14.98 -8.28
N VAL A 894 -12.45 -15.47 -9.01
CA VAL A 894 -12.33 -16.70 -9.79
C VAL A 894 -11.52 -16.39 -11.06
N ILE A 895 -10.41 -17.10 -11.27
CA ILE A 895 -9.50 -16.89 -12.41
C ILE A 895 -9.56 -18.01 -13.46
N SER A 896 -10.11 -19.17 -13.10
CA SER A 896 -10.23 -20.30 -14.02
C SER A 896 -11.39 -21.21 -13.62
N ARG A 897 -12.00 -21.83 -14.64
CA ARG A 897 -13.12 -22.77 -14.54
C ARG A 897 -12.81 -24.01 -15.38
N LYS A 898 -12.99 -25.19 -14.78
CA LYS A 898 -12.94 -26.49 -15.46
C LYS A 898 -14.24 -27.24 -15.20
N GLU A 899 -14.88 -27.70 -16.25
CA GLU A 899 -16.10 -28.51 -16.15
C GLU A 899 -15.79 -29.99 -16.39
N VAL A 900 -16.33 -30.86 -15.53
CA VAL A 900 -16.25 -32.31 -15.65
C VAL A 900 -17.67 -32.86 -15.56
N ILE A 901 -18.10 -33.61 -16.56
CA ILE A 901 -19.43 -34.23 -16.59
C ILE A 901 -19.25 -35.71 -16.30
N LEU A 902 -19.97 -36.21 -15.30
CA LEU A 902 -20.04 -37.63 -14.97
C LEU A 902 -21.30 -38.24 -15.60
N SER A 903 -21.10 -39.36 -16.26
CA SER A 903 -22.15 -40.23 -16.78
C SER A 903 -22.92 -40.92 -15.65
N PRO A 904 -24.13 -41.45 -15.91
CA PRO A 904 -24.97 -42.04 -14.87
C PRO A 904 -24.30 -43.18 -14.08
N ILE A 905 -23.47 -44.00 -14.73
CA ILE A 905 -22.74 -45.08 -14.05
C ILE A 905 -21.63 -44.53 -13.15
N GLU A 906 -20.91 -43.49 -13.57
CA GLU A 906 -19.89 -42.83 -12.76
C GLU A 906 -20.49 -42.09 -11.57
N VAL A 907 -21.68 -41.48 -11.75
CA VAL A 907 -22.46 -40.89 -10.65
C VAL A 907 -22.81 -41.93 -9.61
N ALA A 908 -23.32 -43.07 -10.06
CA ALA A 908 -23.65 -44.17 -9.17
C ALA A 908 -22.42 -44.75 -8.46
N LEU A 909 -21.28 -44.87 -9.14
CA LEU A 909 -20.03 -45.30 -8.55
C LEU A 909 -19.60 -44.35 -7.42
N GLU A 910 -19.59 -43.03 -7.69
CA GLU A 910 -19.22 -42.01 -6.69
C GLU A 910 -20.16 -42.05 -5.48
N ASP A 911 -21.47 -42.18 -5.70
CA ASP A 911 -22.46 -42.19 -4.62
C ASP A 911 -22.34 -43.44 -3.74
N VAL A 912 -22.10 -44.62 -4.33
CA VAL A 912 -21.84 -45.87 -3.58
C VAL A 912 -20.50 -45.79 -2.85
N ALA A 913 -19.43 -45.31 -3.49
CA ALA A 913 -18.12 -45.14 -2.87
C ALA A 913 -18.17 -44.18 -1.67
N LYS A 914 -18.88 -43.05 -1.81
CA LYS A 914 -19.12 -42.10 -0.71
C LYS A 914 -19.87 -42.75 0.44
N ARG A 915 -20.83 -43.64 0.15
CA ARG A 915 -21.57 -44.38 1.18
C ARG A 915 -20.69 -45.40 1.90
N ASN A 916 -19.82 -46.11 1.17
CA ASN A 916 -18.83 -47.01 1.74
C ASN A 916 -17.88 -46.26 2.69
N GLN A 917 -17.42 -45.08 2.27
CA GLN A 917 -16.57 -44.23 3.11
C GLN A 917 -17.29 -43.78 4.38
N GLN A 918 -18.56 -43.34 4.29
CA GLN A 918 -19.36 -42.96 5.47
C GLN A 918 -19.51 -44.12 6.48
N LEU A 919 -19.80 -45.33 5.97
CA LEU A 919 -19.90 -46.52 6.82
C LEU A 919 -18.54 -46.87 7.44
N SER A 920 -17.46 -46.80 6.67
CA SER A 920 -16.10 -47.06 7.18
C SER A 920 -15.71 -46.08 8.28
N VAL A 921 -16.03 -44.79 8.13
CA VAL A 921 -15.81 -43.77 9.18
C VAL A 921 -16.64 -44.10 10.42
N ALA A 922 -17.91 -44.51 10.26
CA ALA A 922 -18.77 -44.86 11.40
C ALA A 922 -18.29 -46.11 12.16
N ILE A 923 -17.74 -47.12 11.46
CA ILE A 923 -17.21 -48.35 12.07
C ILE A 923 -15.90 -48.09 12.81
N ASN A 924 -15.03 -47.25 12.23
CA ASN A 924 -13.69 -46.99 12.76
C ASN A 924 -13.66 -45.89 13.83
N ALA A 925 -14.82 -45.34 14.20
CA ALA A 925 -14.92 -44.34 15.27
C ALA A 925 -14.60 -44.97 16.64
N ASP A 926 -13.74 -44.34 17.43
CA ASP A 926 -13.35 -44.79 18.77
C ASP A 926 -13.48 -43.64 19.79
N PRO A 927 -14.41 -43.71 20.76
CA PRO A 927 -15.44 -44.74 20.91
C PRO A 927 -16.49 -44.68 19.78
N PRO A 928 -17.14 -45.82 19.45
CA PRO A 928 -18.11 -45.87 18.36
C PRO A 928 -19.40 -45.10 18.67
N ASP A 929 -19.82 -44.24 17.74
CA ASP A 929 -21.11 -43.54 17.81
C ASP A 929 -22.24 -44.43 17.27
N ALA A 930 -22.96 -45.07 18.20
CA ALA A 930 -24.07 -45.97 17.88
C ALA A 930 -25.17 -45.28 17.06
N LYS A 931 -25.48 -44.01 17.31
CA LYS A 931 -26.56 -43.29 16.60
C LYS A 931 -26.14 -42.96 15.18
N PHE A 932 -24.93 -42.46 15.00
CA PHE A 932 -24.40 -42.16 13.67
C PHE A 932 -24.27 -43.44 12.83
N LEU A 933 -23.74 -44.52 13.41
CA LEU A 933 -23.65 -45.82 12.76
C LEU A 933 -25.02 -46.33 12.32
N GLN A 934 -26.01 -46.33 13.24
CA GLN A 934 -27.39 -46.75 12.96
C GLN A 934 -28.04 -45.91 11.85
N MET A 935 -27.89 -44.58 11.90
CA MET A 935 -28.41 -43.67 10.88
C MET A 935 -27.85 -43.98 9.49
N VAL A 936 -26.53 -44.19 9.38
CA VAL A 936 -25.88 -44.46 8.10
C VAL A 936 -26.29 -45.84 7.57
N ILE A 937 -26.19 -46.91 8.39
CA ILE A 937 -26.49 -48.28 7.93
C ILE A 937 -27.97 -48.45 7.60
N GLN A 938 -28.89 -47.91 8.40
CA GLN A 938 -30.33 -47.95 8.11
C GLN A 938 -30.63 -47.28 6.77
N GLY A 939 -30.02 -46.13 6.50
CA GLY A 939 -30.13 -45.45 5.22
C GLY A 939 -29.48 -46.17 4.04
N CYS A 940 -28.76 -47.28 4.27
CA CYS A 940 -28.18 -48.13 3.23
C CYS A 940 -29.01 -49.38 2.96
N VAL A 941 -29.46 -50.07 4.02
CA VAL A 941 -30.13 -51.37 3.92
C VAL A 941 -31.64 -51.31 4.06
N SER A 942 -32.19 -50.24 4.63
CA SER A 942 -33.64 -50.06 4.84
C SER A 942 -34.13 -48.82 4.07
N THR A 943 -33.73 -48.68 2.81
CA THR A 943 -34.06 -47.51 1.99
C THR A 943 -35.55 -47.48 1.63
N THR A 944 -36.28 -46.49 2.14
CA THR A 944 -37.73 -46.32 1.90
C THR A 944 -38.07 -45.20 0.91
N VAL A 945 -37.18 -44.21 0.75
CA VAL A 945 -37.41 -43.01 -0.08
C VAL A 945 -36.60 -43.03 -1.38
N ASN A 946 -35.34 -43.47 -1.32
CA ASN A 946 -34.44 -43.60 -2.47
C ASN A 946 -34.28 -45.08 -2.86
N GLN A 947 -33.95 -45.39 -4.11
CA GLN A 947 -33.84 -46.80 -4.58
C GLN A 947 -32.62 -47.57 -4.00
N GLY A 948 -31.71 -46.88 -3.31
CA GLY A 948 -30.56 -47.46 -2.61
C GLY A 948 -29.50 -48.13 -3.51
N PRO A 949 -28.44 -48.72 -2.91
CA PRO A 949 -27.38 -49.43 -3.65
C PRO A 949 -27.89 -50.62 -4.48
N LEU A 950 -29.01 -51.24 -4.08
CA LEU A 950 -29.66 -52.30 -4.84
C LEU A 950 -30.30 -51.76 -6.13
N GLY A 951 -30.95 -50.60 -6.10
CA GLY A 951 -31.47 -49.93 -7.29
C GLY A 951 -30.37 -49.57 -8.28
N VAL A 952 -29.20 -49.16 -7.78
CA VAL A 952 -27.99 -48.95 -8.59
C VAL A 952 -27.54 -50.23 -9.28
N ALA A 953 -27.41 -51.33 -8.53
CA ALA A 953 -27.02 -52.63 -9.08
C ALA A 953 -28.00 -53.10 -10.17
N ASN A 954 -29.31 -52.98 -9.94
CA ASN A 954 -30.34 -53.34 -10.90
C ASN A 954 -30.28 -52.47 -12.18
N SER A 955 -30.00 -51.18 -12.05
CA SER A 955 -29.99 -50.25 -13.19
C SER A 955 -28.81 -50.47 -14.14
N PHE A 956 -27.64 -50.84 -13.62
CA PHE A 956 -26.40 -50.91 -14.42
C PHE A 956 -25.82 -52.31 -14.61
N LEU A 957 -26.15 -53.28 -13.74
CA LEU A 957 -25.58 -54.64 -13.78
C LEU A 957 -26.58 -55.71 -14.24
N ASN A 958 -27.88 -55.41 -14.30
CA ASN A 958 -28.88 -56.36 -14.75
C ASN A 958 -28.83 -56.53 -16.28
N LYS A 959 -28.62 -57.76 -16.74
CA LYS A 959 -28.48 -58.10 -18.17
C LYS A 959 -29.75 -57.88 -19.00
N ARG A 960 -30.93 -57.79 -18.37
CA ARG A 960 -32.23 -57.69 -19.07
C ARG A 960 -32.66 -56.24 -19.35
N ASP A 961 -32.21 -55.29 -18.54
CA ASP A 961 -32.66 -53.88 -18.58
C ASP A 961 -31.51 -52.90 -18.86
N SER A 962 -30.38 -53.36 -19.39
CA SER A 962 -29.34 -52.43 -19.86
C SER A 962 -29.90 -51.62 -21.04
N PRO A 963 -30.09 -50.29 -20.92
CA PRO A 963 -30.64 -49.45 -21.98
C PRO A 963 -29.70 -49.33 -23.19
N LEU A 964 -28.48 -49.88 -23.09
CA LEU A 964 -27.50 -49.92 -24.18
C LEU A 964 -27.60 -51.15 -25.09
N SER A 965 -28.48 -52.12 -24.79
CA SER A 965 -28.53 -53.37 -25.54
C SER A 965 -29.35 -53.31 -26.85
N SER A 966 -30.21 -52.30 -27.04
CA SER A 966 -31.05 -52.17 -28.24
C SER A 966 -30.52 -51.19 -29.29
N ASP A 967 -29.88 -50.07 -28.91
CA ASP A 967 -29.67 -48.97 -29.87
C ASP A 967 -28.20 -48.62 -30.22
N ILE A 968 -27.19 -49.25 -29.60
CA ILE A 968 -25.75 -49.00 -29.90
C ILE A 968 -25.02 -50.27 -30.34
N LYS A 969 -25.66 -51.11 -31.16
CA LYS A 969 -24.96 -52.18 -31.91
C LYS A 969 -24.54 -51.78 -33.33
N LYS A 970 -24.65 -50.50 -33.68
CA LYS A 970 -24.31 -50.00 -35.02
C LYS A 970 -23.44 -48.74 -35.02
N VAL A 971 -22.45 -48.61 -34.13
CA VAL A 971 -21.27 -47.80 -34.44
C VAL A 971 -20.04 -48.46 -33.81
N SER A 972 -19.32 -49.22 -34.62
CA SER A 972 -17.97 -49.69 -34.34
C SER A 972 -17.00 -48.51 -34.38
N ASP A 973 -16.32 -48.26 -33.26
CA ASP A 973 -14.85 -48.27 -33.12
C ASP A 973 -14.39 -47.38 -31.95
N GLY A 974 -13.88 -48.03 -30.89
CA GLY A 974 -13.01 -47.43 -29.87
C GLY A 974 -13.57 -47.17 -28.47
N SER A 975 -14.89 -47.22 -28.23
CA SER A 975 -15.49 -46.79 -26.95
C SER A 975 -16.12 -47.90 -26.09
N THR A 976 -16.09 -49.17 -26.51
CA THR A 976 -16.73 -50.29 -25.80
C THR A 976 -16.03 -50.69 -24.51
N ASP A 977 -14.70 -50.49 -24.41
CA ASP A 977 -13.91 -50.92 -23.24
C ASP A 977 -14.26 -50.14 -21.97
N ILE A 978 -14.53 -48.83 -22.09
CA ILE A 978 -14.78 -47.91 -20.96
C ILE A 978 -16.08 -48.28 -20.20
N SER A 979 -17.08 -48.83 -20.89
CA SER A 979 -18.35 -49.19 -20.24
C SER A 979 -18.28 -50.50 -19.45
N GLU A 980 -17.47 -51.47 -19.89
CA GLU A 980 -17.29 -52.72 -19.14
C GLU A 980 -16.40 -52.51 -17.92
N ASP A 981 -15.36 -51.67 -18.04
CA ASP A 981 -14.50 -51.29 -16.93
C ASP A 981 -15.28 -50.59 -15.82
N ASN A 982 -16.11 -49.59 -16.16
CA ASN A 982 -16.96 -48.90 -15.17
C ASN A 982 -17.98 -49.85 -14.50
N GLN A 983 -18.51 -50.84 -15.23
CA GLN A 983 -19.38 -51.86 -14.64
C GLN A 983 -18.62 -52.80 -13.70
N ASN A 984 -17.37 -53.15 -14.04
CA ASN A 984 -16.52 -53.97 -13.19
C ASN A 984 -16.11 -53.23 -11.92
N GLU A 985 -15.77 -51.95 -12.04
CA GLU A 985 -15.47 -51.09 -10.90
C GLU A 985 -16.70 -50.93 -9.98
N LEU A 986 -17.89 -50.74 -10.56
CA LEU A 986 -19.14 -50.71 -9.80
C LEU A 986 -19.41 -52.05 -9.07
N ARG A 987 -19.13 -53.20 -9.71
CA ARG A 987 -19.20 -54.52 -9.05
C ARG A 987 -18.24 -54.60 -7.87
N LEU A 988 -17.02 -54.10 -7.99
CA LEU A 988 -16.05 -54.08 -6.90
C LEU A 988 -16.52 -53.17 -5.75
N CYS A 989 -16.98 -51.97 -6.06
CA CYS A 989 -17.48 -51.01 -5.08
C CYS A 989 -18.72 -51.56 -4.32
N LEU A 990 -19.63 -52.25 -5.01
CA LEU A 990 -20.79 -52.90 -4.38
C LEU A 990 -20.41 -54.14 -3.56
N LYS A 991 -19.37 -54.90 -3.94
CA LYS A 991 -18.83 -55.98 -3.10
C LYS A 991 -18.25 -55.43 -1.81
N GLU A 992 -17.50 -54.34 -1.90
CA GLU A 992 -16.98 -53.62 -0.74
C GLU A 992 -18.12 -53.10 0.15
N PHE A 993 -19.17 -52.53 -0.45
CA PHE A 993 -20.38 -52.09 0.26
C PHE A 993 -20.98 -53.22 1.11
N LEU A 994 -21.18 -54.41 0.53
CA LEU A 994 -21.74 -55.56 1.27
C LEU A 994 -20.82 -56.00 2.42
N LYS A 995 -19.50 -55.99 2.20
CA LYS A 995 -18.51 -56.35 3.24
C LYS A 995 -18.53 -55.35 4.41
N ILE A 996 -18.48 -54.05 4.12
CA ILE A 996 -18.48 -53.00 5.14
C ILE A 996 -19.84 -52.97 5.86
N SER A 997 -20.95 -53.10 5.14
CA SER A 997 -22.30 -53.14 5.72
C SER A 997 -22.47 -54.33 6.67
N GLN A 998 -21.91 -55.50 6.35
CA GLN A 998 -21.93 -56.66 7.24
C GLN A 998 -21.25 -56.36 8.58
N GLU A 999 -20.10 -55.67 8.53
CA GLU A 999 -19.38 -55.27 9.74
C GLU A 999 -20.13 -54.19 10.52
N ALA A 1000 -20.73 -53.21 9.83
CA ALA A 1000 -21.58 -52.19 10.47
C ALA A 1000 -22.78 -52.80 11.22
N VAL A 1001 -23.46 -53.78 10.61
CA VAL A 1001 -24.59 -54.49 11.26
C VAL A 1001 -24.11 -55.26 12.48
N ARG A 1002 -22.95 -55.92 12.40
CA ARG A 1002 -22.33 -56.66 13.52
C ARG A 1002 -21.98 -55.72 14.68
N LEU A 1003 -21.35 -54.59 14.37
CA LEU A 1003 -21.00 -53.57 15.37
C LEU A 1003 -22.25 -52.94 15.99
N SER A 1004 -23.28 -52.65 15.18
CA SER A 1004 -24.58 -52.17 15.67
C SER A 1004 -25.19 -53.13 16.70
N ARG A 1005 -25.15 -54.46 16.46
CA ARG A 1005 -25.64 -55.47 17.42
C ARG A 1005 -24.93 -55.41 18.77
N GLN A 1006 -23.66 -55.01 18.80
CA GLN A 1006 -22.86 -54.89 20.03
C GLN A 1006 -23.17 -53.60 20.81
N LEU A 1007 -23.73 -52.58 20.14
CA LEU A 1007 -23.95 -51.24 20.71
C LEU A 1007 -25.41 -50.98 21.13
N ILE A 1008 -26.35 -51.83 20.72
CA ILE A 1008 -27.79 -51.63 21.00
C ILE A 1008 -28.17 -51.97 22.45
N SER A 1009 -29.22 -51.28 22.92
CA SER A 1009 -29.92 -51.58 24.17
C SER A 1009 -31.12 -52.51 23.92
N GLN A 1010 -31.72 -53.05 25.00
CA GLN A 1010 -32.80 -54.05 24.92
C GLN A 1010 -34.06 -53.53 24.19
N ASP A 1011 -34.31 -52.22 24.24
CA ASP A 1011 -35.40 -51.53 23.53
C ASP A 1011 -35.20 -51.47 22.00
N GLN A 1012 -33.97 -51.65 21.52
CA GLN A 1012 -33.63 -51.61 20.10
C GLN A 1012 -33.48 -53.01 19.45
N GLU A 1013 -33.79 -54.09 20.17
CA GLU A 1013 -33.62 -55.45 19.64
C GLU A 1013 -34.50 -55.76 18.42
N GLU A 1014 -35.73 -55.22 18.38
CA GLU A 1014 -36.63 -55.41 17.24
C GLU A 1014 -36.13 -54.66 16.01
N TYR A 1015 -35.66 -53.42 16.19
CA TYR A 1015 -35.01 -52.64 15.15
C TYR A 1015 -33.80 -53.38 14.55
N GLN A 1016 -32.93 -53.91 15.40
CA GLN A 1016 -31.74 -54.63 14.94
C GLN A 1016 -32.09 -55.93 14.22
N ARG A 1017 -33.11 -56.69 14.67
CA ARG A 1017 -33.59 -57.88 13.95
C ARG A 1017 -34.09 -57.53 12.55
N GLU A 1018 -34.81 -56.42 12.40
CA GLU A 1018 -35.30 -55.98 11.10
C GLU A 1018 -34.15 -55.49 10.19
N LEU A 1019 -33.18 -54.76 10.75
CA LEU A 1019 -31.97 -54.35 10.04
C LEU A 1019 -31.18 -55.54 9.48
N GLU A 1020 -31.01 -56.59 10.29
CA GLU A 1020 -30.32 -57.83 9.90
C GLU A 1020 -31.08 -58.56 8.78
N ARG A 1021 -32.41 -58.67 8.88
CA ARG A 1021 -33.26 -59.26 7.82
C ARG A 1021 -33.12 -58.50 6.51
N ASN A 1022 -33.21 -57.17 6.55
CA ASN A 1022 -33.10 -56.31 5.37
C ASN A 1022 -31.72 -56.44 4.71
N PHE A 1023 -30.65 -56.47 5.51
CA PHE A 1023 -29.30 -56.69 4.99
C PHE A 1023 -29.15 -58.05 4.31
N VAL A 1024 -29.65 -59.14 4.92
CA VAL A 1024 -29.60 -60.48 4.33
C VAL A 1024 -30.35 -60.52 3.00
N GLN A 1025 -31.53 -59.89 2.93
CA GLN A 1025 -32.31 -59.81 1.69
C GLN A 1025 -31.56 -59.07 0.58
N ILE A 1026 -30.98 -57.90 0.87
CA ILE A 1026 -30.18 -57.13 -0.10
C ILE A 1026 -28.97 -57.92 -0.56
N LYS A 1027 -28.26 -58.58 0.37
CA LYS A 1027 -27.09 -59.40 0.07
C LYS A 1027 -27.43 -60.51 -0.92
N LEU A 1028 -28.52 -61.26 -0.69
CA LEU A 1028 -28.96 -62.34 -1.59
C LEU A 1028 -29.32 -61.83 -2.99
N GLN A 1029 -30.03 -60.70 -3.07
CA GLN A 1029 -30.44 -60.13 -4.36
C GLN A 1029 -29.23 -59.60 -5.13
N MET A 1030 -28.30 -58.93 -4.46
CA MET A 1030 -27.14 -58.28 -5.06
C MET A 1030 -26.04 -59.29 -5.46
N GLU A 1031 -25.84 -60.36 -4.70
CA GLU A 1031 -24.85 -61.41 -5.01
C GLU A 1031 -25.03 -62.04 -6.41
N SER A 1032 -26.28 -62.12 -6.89
CA SER A 1032 -26.58 -62.62 -8.23
C SER A 1032 -26.07 -61.70 -9.35
N LEU A 1033 -26.02 -60.39 -9.10
CA LEU A 1033 -25.63 -59.33 -10.05
C LEU A 1033 -24.11 -59.04 -10.04
N LEU A 1034 -23.42 -59.42 -8.96
CA LEU A 1034 -22.00 -59.16 -8.73
C LEU A 1034 -21.06 -60.23 -9.31
N LYS A 1035 -21.61 -61.30 -9.90
CA LYS A 1035 -20.81 -62.31 -10.62
C LYS A 1035 -20.28 -61.71 -11.93
N PRO A 1036 -18.99 -61.88 -12.25
CA PRO A 1036 -18.46 -61.41 -13.52
C PRO A 1036 -19.18 -62.11 -14.69
N PRO A 1037 -19.32 -61.46 -15.87
CA PRO A 1037 -19.80 -62.14 -17.05
C PRO A 1037 -18.89 -63.35 -17.33
N VAL A 1038 -19.49 -64.53 -17.50
CA VAL A 1038 -18.76 -65.73 -17.90
C VAL A 1038 -18.22 -65.46 -19.29
N SER A 1039 -16.91 -65.24 -19.42
CA SER A 1039 -16.22 -65.23 -20.70
C SER A 1039 -16.30 -66.64 -21.27
N PHE A 1040 -17.21 -66.86 -22.22
CA PHE A 1040 -17.10 -68.02 -23.10
C PHE A 1040 -15.90 -67.75 -24.01
N ASN A 1041 -14.82 -68.50 -23.78
CA ASN A 1041 -13.67 -68.58 -24.69
C ASN A 1041 -14.11 -69.09 -26.07
#